data_AF-I1D3G3-F1
#
_entry.id   AF-I1D3G3-F1
#
_cell.length_a   1.000
_cell.length_b   1.000
_cell.length_c   1.000
_cell.angle_alpha   90.00
_cell.angle_beta   90.00
_cell.angle_gamma   90.00
#
_symmetry.space_group_name_H-M   'P 1'
#
loop_
_entity.id
_entity.type
_entity.pdbx_description
1 polymer ?
#
loop_
_entity_poly.entity_id
_entity_poly.type
_entity_poly.pdbx_seq_one_letter_code
_entity_poly.pdbx_strand_id
1 'polypeptide(L)'
;MSVPGPVRRDVPSRPIAAVLALAAIALTVVGGWLHTGSALIAVEFPTPDGPSDPDAITSGAAWGFALAVCYGVGLYLGTAAAGWVWRTPPARAAVRFGVTATVVAVVTHLFENVVLLLSGGEITPDSVLAHCVTALAVVKYSALGPAAVIAVLGATVLVGRCVTHSAKELERRADHVLTSIPPRPIDPDDPPLPTDSDARATRWRQAYTVPDVRPDVVSKRWHRGEHTTGFCLSGGGIRAASVALGVLSTLREELLGARYLVSVSGGGFTAGAFQQALTGAGSPPPGGTVERDPETVFTDGTAELNHIRRHSSYIADTSGEVLAALGRIARGLVLSLIVLFGPALVLGVAAGWLYQRVPLTSLSGDPLSYPTPRLGAAVAVTVLALCAFLFGLAARSENTRRAVVARLATDFAALAWIVSGIAVVVPSLAWVSAWLLSRTDVTVDVGAPVGAVALTYLSAVSAMAWRRRARLRRFGFLRRSGGSKPLAAVPDGLLRRLLVILATGVLALLWLLLLGAAVMTEGRADALWTAAATLVLVVVLGGVFDVTSLSLHPFYRERLARAFAVRVMRRHSDGQVVAVPYDPAETTTLSAYGAVAEGVRFPEVVFAAAANLKGEHRTPPGLGAVSFTMSAKWTGGPDVGWVRTDDLERISGTRIRRDLTVQGAVALSGAAFASAMGRLSRWFQVLLAVSGARLGAWLPNPGFVRQAREAARRGDWAYPWLPKVRRLPYLVREVFGSHRHYDRLLHISDGAHYDNLGLVELFRRRCTRIYCIDASNDHPPSARTLAEALELARQELGVRVELHEPWCVDPGSARPDLPGHPLADRMAVSPVVTGTVYYPPESGLDEGVTGELIVARGVLWPDLPYALQSYAVHHPEFPNDSTGDQWFDHGEFAAYTELGRQLGAAVRAHTSPVPPGVCSRPRPDGTTTVPSAAERN
;
A
#
# COMPACT_ATOMS: atom_id res chain seq x y z
N MET A 1 10.55 19.38 -1.57
CA MET A 1 10.41 19.11 -0.13
C MET A 1 11.57 19.74 0.63
N SER A 2 11.29 20.87 1.28
CA SER A 2 12.23 21.61 2.11
C SER A 2 12.63 20.81 3.36
N VAL A 3 13.90 20.98 3.77
CA VAL A 3 14.41 20.68 5.11
C VAL A 3 13.35 21.14 6.13
N PRO A 4 13.03 20.37 7.20
CA PRO A 4 12.08 20.86 8.18
C PRO A 4 12.64 22.18 8.69
N GLY A 5 11.82 23.23 8.65
CA GLY A 5 12.22 24.58 9.04
C GLY A 5 12.82 24.65 10.46
N PRO A 6 13.22 25.85 10.93
CA PRO A 6 13.76 26.02 12.28
C PRO A 6 12.86 25.35 13.33
N VAL A 7 13.44 24.90 14.44
CA VAL A 7 12.67 24.37 15.59
C VAL A 7 11.51 25.32 15.82
N ARG A 8 10.30 24.75 15.78
CA ARG A 8 9.08 25.53 15.89
C ARG A 8 9.15 26.33 17.21
N ARG A 9 9.33 27.65 17.11
CA ARG A 9 9.44 28.56 18.28
C ARG A 9 8.15 28.55 19.12
N ASP A 10 7.05 28.07 18.55
CA ASP A 10 5.73 27.91 19.16
C ASP A 10 5.57 26.63 20.00
N VAL A 11 6.55 25.71 20.01
CA VAL A 11 6.49 24.48 20.82
C VAL A 11 7.12 24.72 22.21
N PRO A 12 6.37 24.60 23.31
CA PRO A 12 6.92 24.77 24.65
C PRO A 12 7.97 23.70 25.01
N SER A 13 8.76 23.96 26.05
CA SER A 13 9.68 22.96 26.58
C SER A 13 8.91 21.71 27.04
N ARG A 14 9.55 20.53 26.99
CA ARG A 14 8.94 19.25 27.42
C ARG A 14 8.21 19.29 28.77
N PRO A 15 8.79 19.84 29.86
CA PRO A 15 8.08 19.89 31.15
C PRO A 15 6.86 20.80 31.09
N ILE A 16 6.96 21.99 30.47
CA ILE A 16 5.82 22.91 30.30
C ILE A 16 4.73 22.25 29.46
N ALA A 17 5.09 21.61 28.35
CA ALA A 17 4.15 20.90 27.49
C ALA A 17 3.42 19.78 28.24
N ALA A 18 4.13 19.02 29.08
CA ALA A 18 3.53 17.97 29.90
C ALA A 18 2.55 18.54 30.94
N VAL A 19 2.91 19.64 31.61
CA VAL A 19 2.03 20.33 32.56
C VAL A 19 0.77 20.84 31.85
N LEU A 20 0.90 21.46 30.68
CA LEU A 20 -0.25 21.93 29.90
C LEU A 20 -1.15 20.77 29.42
N ALA A 21 -0.57 19.62 29.07
CA ALA A 21 -1.33 18.43 28.72
C ALA A 21 -2.13 17.86 29.91
N LEU A 22 -1.49 17.81 31.09
CA LEU A 22 -2.14 17.37 32.33
C LEU A 22 -3.23 18.35 32.77
N ALA A 23 -2.98 19.67 32.65
CA ALA A 23 -3.98 20.70 32.90
C ALA A 23 -5.17 20.58 31.94
N ALA A 24 -4.93 20.30 30.65
CA ALA A 24 -5.99 20.04 29.69
C ALA A 24 -6.89 18.87 30.13
N ILE A 25 -6.27 17.74 30.50
CA ILE A 25 -6.99 16.55 30.99
C ILE A 25 -7.75 16.85 32.28
N ALA A 26 -7.10 17.48 33.26
CA ALA A 26 -7.70 17.81 34.55
C ALA A 26 -8.90 18.76 34.41
N LEU A 27 -8.76 19.84 33.62
CA LEU A 27 -9.84 20.81 33.39
C LEU A 27 -11.02 20.19 32.64
N THR A 28 -10.78 19.29 31.68
CA THR A 28 -11.85 18.56 31.01
C THR A 28 -12.57 17.60 31.97
N VAL A 29 -11.85 16.90 32.85
CA VAL A 29 -12.44 16.01 33.88
C VAL A 29 -13.24 16.80 34.91
N VAL A 30 -12.68 17.90 35.43
CA VAL A 30 -13.36 18.78 36.38
C VAL A 30 -14.61 19.38 35.75
N GLY A 31 -14.55 19.83 34.49
CA GLY A 31 -15.73 20.26 33.74
C GLY A 31 -16.79 19.17 33.64
N GLY A 32 -16.41 17.93 33.30
CA GLY A 32 -17.34 16.80 33.27
C GLY A 32 -17.99 16.52 34.63
N TRP A 33 -17.22 16.61 35.73
CA TRP A 33 -17.74 16.41 37.08
C TRP A 33 -18.72 17.53 37.51
N LEU A 34 -18.38 18.79 37.23
CA LEU A 34 -19.27 19.93 37.46
C LEU A 34 -20.58 19.79 36.65
N HIS A 35 -20.50 19.26 35.43
CA HIS A 35 -21.66 19.00 34.60
C HIS A 35 -22.59 17.95 35.22
N THR A 36 -22.05 16.86 35.77
CA THR A 36 -22.85 15.79 36.43
C THR A 36 -23.58 16.25 37.70
N GLY A 37 -23.14 17.34 38.33
CA GLY A 37 -23.79 17.93 39.49
C GLY A 37 -24.83 19.01 39.16
N SER A 38 -25.04 19.35 37.88
CA SER A 38 -25.93 20.43 37.45
C SER A 38 -27.26 19.91 36.90
N ALA A 39 -28.37 20.61 37.16
CA ALA A 39 -29.68 20.32 36.56
C ALA A 39 -29.76 20.67 35.06
N LEU A 40 -28.66 21.13 34.46
CA LEU A 40 -28.60 21.78 33.16
C LEU A 40 -29.21 20.93 32.02
N ILE A 41 -28.91 19.63 31.96
CA ILE A 41 -29.42 18.73 30.92
C ILE A 41 -30.95 18.67 30.89
N ALA A 42 -31.60 18.62 32.06
CA ALA A 42 -33.05 18.55 32.15
C ALA A 42 -33.73 19.83 31.62
N VAL A 43 -33.02 20.96 31.73
CA VAL A 43 -33.44 22.27 31.26
C VAL A 43 -33.24 22.43 29.75
N GLU A 44 -32.12 21.92 29.23
CA GLU A 44 -31.77 21.99 27.81
C GLU A 44 -32.67 21.13 26.92
N PHE A 45 -33.28 20.10 27.53
CA PHE A 45 -34.09 19.10 26.84
C PHE A 45 -35.39 18.81 27.62
N PRO A 46 -36.32 19.78 27.70
CA PRO A 46 -37.54 19.63 28.50
C PRO A 46 -38.39 18.45 28.02
N THR A 47 -38.93 17.69 28.97
CA THR A 47 -39.90 16.61 28.74
C THR A 47 -41.31 17.06 29.12
N PRO A 48 -42.37 16.57 28.46
CA PRO A 48 -43.75 16.98 28.74
C PRO A 48 -44.18 16.82 30.22
N ASP A 49 -43.62 15.82 30.91
CA ASP A 49 -43.98 15.46 32.30
C ASP A 49 -42.99 15.97 33.37
N GLY A 50 -41.99 16.78 33.00
CA GLY A 50 -40.96 17.25 33.92
C GLY A 50 -41.31 18.61 34.55
N PRO A 51 -41.35 18.75 35.89
CA PRO A 51 -41.54 20.06 36.50
C PRO A 51 -40.33 20.97 36.19
N SER A 52 -40.57 22.13 35.57
CA SER A 52 -39.57 23.18 35.43
C SER A 52 -39.39 23.89 36.77
N ASP A 53 -38.35 23.54 37.52
CA ASP A 53 -37.95 24.26 38.72
C ASP A 53 -37.14 25.51 38.30
N PRO A 54 -37.71 26.74 38.43
CA PRO A 54 -37.06 27.97 37.99
C PRO A 54 -35.75 28.25 38.74
N ASP A 55 -35.66 27.83 40.00
CA ASP A 55 -34.45 27.98 40.82
C ASP A 55 -33.36 27.01 40.34
N ALA A 56 -33.73 25.80 39.93
CA ALA A 56 -32.81 24.85 39.31
C ALA A 56 -32.32 25.33 37.92
N ILE A 57 -33.17 26.01 37.14
CA ILE A 57 -32.82 26.56 35.83
C ILE A 57 -31.83 27.71 35.96
N THR A 58 -32.12 28.67 36.84
CA THR A 58 -31.25 29.84 37.08
C THR A 58 -29.93 29.45 37.72
N SER A 59 -29.95 28.54 38.71
CA SER A 59 -28.75 27.96 39.31
C SER A 59 -27.93 27.16 38.30
N GLY A 60 -28.59 26.34 37.47
CA GLY A 60 -27.94 25.59 36.39
C GLY A 60 -27.23 26.50 35.40
N ALA A 61 -27.91 27.54 34.91
CA ALA A 61 -27.34 28.52 33.98
C ALA A 61 -26.15 29.30 34.59
N ALA A 62 -26.21 29.62 35.89
CA ALA A 62 -25.10 30.26 36.61
C ALA A 62 -23.85 29.37 36.66
N TRP A 63 -24.00 28.09 37.02
CA TRP A 63 -22.92 27.10 36.96
C TRP A 63 -22.44 26.82 35.53
N GLY A 64 -23.33 27.00 34.54
CA GLY A 64 -23.05 26.85 33.12
C GLY A 64 -21.90 27.74 32.63
N PHE A 65 -21.76 28.98 33.15
CA PHE A 65 -20.63 29.85 32.81
C PHE A 65 -19.28 29.28 33.27
N ALA A 66 -19.21 28.81 34.52
CA ALA A 66 -18.01 28.18 35.06
C ALA A 66 -17.66 26.90 34.28
N LEU A 67 -18.69 26.11 33.92
CA LEU A 67 -18.54 24.90 33.12
C LEU A 67 -17.98 25.22 31.73
N ALA A 68 -18.54 26.21 31.02
CA ALA A 68 -18.11 26.66 29.69
C ALA A 68 -16.63 27.07 29.68
N VAL A 69 -16.19 27.80 30.70
CA VAL A 69 -14.78 28.20 30.86
C VAL A 69 -13.90 26.98 31.15
N CYS A 70 -14.30 26.10 32.08
CA CYS A 70 -13.48 24.95 32.48
C CYS A 70 -13.20 23.99 31.32
N TYR A 71 -14.24 23.48 30.64
CA TYR A 71 -14.00 22.59 29.51
C TYR A 71 -13.43 23.36 28.30
N GLY A 72 -13.80 24.63 28.11
CA GLY A 72 -13.32 25.46 27.00
C GLY A 72 -11.80 25.62 27.03
N VAL A 73 -11.25 25.94 28.22
CA VAL A 73 -9.79 26.00 28.42
C VAL A 73 -9.16 24.62 28.26
N GLY A 74 -9.76 23.56 28.83
CA GLY A 74 -9.25 22.19 28.68
C GLY A 74 -9.15 21.74 27.22
N LEU A 75 -10.21 21.93 26.44
CA LEU A 75 -10.26 21.61 25.01
C LEU A 75 -9.31 22.47 24.18
N TYR A 76 -9.19 23.75 24.49
CA TYR A 76 -8.23 24.63 23.83
C TYR A 76 -6.79 24.17 24.07
N LEU A 77 -6.42 23.89 25.32
CA LEU A 77 -5.08 23.40 25.67
C LEU A 77 -4.78 22.04 25.03
N GLY A 78 -5.75 21.11 25.02
CA GLY A 78 -5.58 19.82 24.35
C GLY A 78 -5.47 19.94 22.82
N THR A 79 -6.22 20.86 22.22
CA THR A 79 -6.12 21.14 20.78
C THR A 79 -4.81 21.86 20.43
N ALA A 80 -4.33 22.75 21.29
CA ALA A 80 -3.00 23.35 21.17
C ALA A 80 -1.90 22.28 21.29
N ALA A 81 -2.05 21.35 22.23
CA ALA A 81 -1.17 20.19 22.35
C ALA A 81 -1.13 19.39 21.04
N ALA A 82 -2.28 19.09 20.43
CA ALA A 82 -2.34 18.48 19.10
C ALA A 82 -1.57 19.32 18.05
N GLY A 83 -1.73 20.64 18.05
CA GLY A 83 -1.01 21.57 17.16
C GLY A 83 0.51 21.53 17.26
N TRP A 84 1.07 21.18 18.43
CA TRP A 84 2.52 21.04 18.62
C TRP A 84 3.05 19.71 18.04
N VAL A 85 2.28 18.62 18.15
CA VAL A 85 2.74 17.27 17.75
C VAL A 85 2.23 16.80 16.38
N TRP A 86 1.14 17.34 15.87
CA TRP A 86 0.54 16.93 14.60
C TRP A 86 1.00 17.85 13.47
N ARG A 87 1.87 17.33 12.61
CA ARG A 87 2.60 18.15 11.62
C ARG A 87 2.14 17.99 10.18
N THR A 88 1.36 16.95 9.87
CA THR A 88 0.88 16.72 8.50
C THR A 88 -0.23 17.73 8.14
N PRO A 89 -0.35 18.16 6.87
CA PRO A 89 -1.40 19.10 6.45
C PRO A 89 -2.83 18.72 6.91
N PRO A 90 -3.30 17.46 6.76
CA PRO A 90 -4.64 17.08 7.21
C PRO A 90 -4.76 17.03 8.73
N ALA A 91 -3.69 16.73 9.45
CA ALA A 91 -3.72 16.80 10.90
C ALA A 91 -3.75 18.26 11.39
N ARG A 92 -3.10 19.19 10.68
CA ARG A 92 -3.26 20.63 10.96
C ARG A 92 -4.66 21.12 10.65
N ALA A 93 -5.30 20.62 9.58
CA ALA A 93 -6.71 20.89 9.30
C ALA A 93 -7.60 20.38 10.43
N ALA A 94 -7.33 19.18 10.97
CA ALA A 94 -8.04 18.67 12.14
C ALA A 94 -7.83 19.53 13.39
N VAL A 95 -6.61 19.96 13.71
CA VAL A 95 -6.33 20.89 14.83
C VAL A 95 -7.12 22.18 14.68
N ARG A 96 -7.08 22.78 13.49
CA ARG A 96 -7.84 23.97 13.15
C ARG A 96 -9.34 23.75 13.37
N PHE A 97 -9.89 22.67 12.82
CA PHE A 97 -11.29 22.31 13.01
C PHE A 97 -11.63 22.13 14.51
N GLY A 98 -10.76 21.48 15.29
CA GLY A 98 -10.92 21.33 16.74
C GLY A 98 -10.99 22.67 17.48
N VAL A 99 -10.20 23.67 17.07
CA VAL A 99 -10.29 25.04 17.63
C VAL A 99 -11.64 25.66 17.28
N THR A 100 -12.09 25.57 16.01
CA THR A 100 -13.40 26.10 15.60
C THR A 100 -14.52 25.42 16.37
N ALA A 101 -14.50 24.10 16.49
CA ALA A 101 -15.49 23.33 17.24
C ALA A 101 -15.50 23.70 18.73
N THR A 102 -14.33 23.91 19.34
CA THR A 102 -14.22 24.39 20.74
C THR A 102 -14.85 25.78 20.90
N VAL A 103 -14.55 26.71 19.99
CA VAL A 103 -15.12 28.06 20.02
C VAL A 103 -16.64 28.02 19.84
N VAL A 104 -17.14 27.25 18.87
CA VAL A 104 -18.57 27.08 18.64
C VAL A 104 -19.24 26.52 19.91
N ALA A 105 -18.70 25.45 20.49
CA ALA A 105 -19.24 24.84 21.70
C ALA A 105 -19.29 25.81 22.90
N VAL A 106 -18.25 26.63 23.09
CA VAL A 106 -18.22 27.62 24.17
C VAL A 106 -19.21 28.75 23.91
N VAL A 107 -19.23 29.31 22.69
CA VAL A 107 -20.11 30.42 22.34
C VAL A 107 -21.58 30.02 22.42
N THR A 108 -21.95 28.84 21.90
CA THR A 108 -23.34 28.37 21.99
C THR A 108 -23.77 28.13 23.42
N HIS A 109 -22.90 27.61 24.27
CA HIS A 109 -23.18 27.40 25.69
C HIS A 109 -23.32 28.72 26.47
N LEU A 110 -22.46 29.71 26.18
CA LEU A 110 -22.59 31.04 26.80
C LEU A 110 -23.90 31.71 26.38
N PHE A 111 -24.26 31.64 25.10
CA PHE A 111 -25.49 32.22 24.59
C PHE A 111 -26.73 31.52 25.16
N GLU A 112 -26.69 30.19 25.26
CA GLU A 112 -27.69 29.36 25.93
C GLU A 112 -27.89 29.80 27.39
N ASN A 113 -26.82 29.93 28.18
CA ASN A 113 -26.92 30.37 29.58
C ASN A 113 -27.51 31.79 29.71
N VAL A 114 -27.18 32.70 28.77
CA VAL A 114 -27.80 34.03 28.73
C VAL A 114 -29.29 33.95 28.43
N VAL A 115 -29.70 33.12 27.45
CA VAL A 115 -31.13 32.91 27.13
C VAL A 115 -31.88 32.33 28.31
N LEU A 116 -31.31 31.34 29.01
CA LEU A 116 -31.89 30.71 30.21
C LEU A 116 -32.03 31.70 31.39
N LEU A 117 -31.07 32.60 31.60
CA LEU A 117 -31.16 33.62 32.63
C LEU A 117 -32.16 34.73 32.29
N LEU A 118 -32.22 35.14 31.01
CA LEU A 118 -33.16 36.16 30.54
C LEU A 118 -34.61 35.68 30.55
N SER A 119 -34.86 34.37 30.49
CA SER A 119 -36.20 33.79 30.59
C SER A 119 -36.71 33.67 32.04
N GLY A 120 -35.91 34.06 33.05
CA GLY A 120 -36.33 34.03 34.45
C GLY A 120 -36.66 32.63 34.99
N GLY A 121 -36.16 31.57 34.33
CA GLY A 121 -36.49 30.18 34.68
C GLY A 121 -37.85 29.68 34.16
N GLU A 122 -38.62 30.49 33.44
CA GLU A 122 -39.89 30.07 32.83
C GLU A 122 -39.67 29.64 31.37
N ILE A 123 -39.59 28.33 31.13
CA ILE A 123 -39.48 27.77 29.77
C ILE A 123 -40.66 26.84 29.54
N THR A 124 -41.64 27.33 28.78
CA THR A 124 -42.78 26.50 28.38
C THR A 124 -42.33 25.48 27.32
N PRO A 125 -42.69 24.19 27.48
CA PRO A 125 -42.51 23.18 26.43
C PRO A 125 -43.13 23.68 25.11
N ASP A 126 -42.47 23.38 23.98
CA ASP A 126 -42.88 23.78 22.62
C ASP A 126 -42.90 25.28 22.31
N SER A 127 -42.37 26.14 23.20
CA SER A 127 -42.14 27.55 22.87
C SER A 127 -40.98 27.74 21.89
N VAL A 128 -41.01 28.88 21.17
CA VAL A 128 -39.88 29.31 20.33
C VAL A 128 -38.58 29.36 21.14
N LEU A 129 -38.66 29.80 22.40
CA LEU A 129 -37.51 29.87 23.30
C LEU A 129 -36.98 28.47 23.66
N ALA A 130 -37.84 27.50 23.95
CA ALA A 130 -37.45 26.12 24.18
C ALA A 130 -36.78 25.48 22.95
N HIS A 131 -37.29 25.75 21.74
CA HIS A 131 -36.67 25.27 20.49
C HIS A 131 -35.31 25.94 20.22
N CYS A 132 -35.15 27.22 20.55
CA CYS A 132 -33.87 27.93 20.47
C CYS A 132 -32.83 27.35 21.44
N VAL A 133 -33.20 27.11 22.71
CA VAL A 133 -32.34 26.46 23.71
C VAL A 133 -31.94 25.06 23.24
N THR A 134 -32.91 24.27 22.75
CA THR A 134 -32.64 22.93 22.19
C THR A 134 -31.67 23.01 21.00
N ALA A 135 -31.82 23.99 20.10
CA ALA A 135 -30.92 24.16 18.96
C ALA A 135 -29.49 24.48 19.40
N LEU A 136 -29.32 25.36 20.39
CA LEU A 136 -28.01 25.71 20.95
C LEU A 136 -27.35 24.51 21.64
N ALA A 137 -28.12 23.75 22.42
CA ALA A 137 -27.65 22.52 23.05
C ALA A 137 -27.19 21.49 22.02
N VAL A 138 -27.98 21.27 20.95
CA VAL A 138 -27.62 20.35 19.86
C VAL A 138 -26.30 20.74 19.19
N VAL A 139 -26.11 22.03 18.88
CA VAL A 139 -24.85 22.52 18.30
C VAL A 139 -23.69 22.34 19.29
N LYS A 140 -23.90 22.68 20.57
CA LYS A 140 -22.91 22.55 21.65
C LYS A 140 -22.38 21.12 21.76
N TYR A 141 -23.23 20.13 22.01
CA TYR A 141 -22.80 18.74 22.20
C TYR A 141 -22.21 18.13 20.93
N SER A 142 -22.73 18.49 19.75
CA SER A 142 -22.20 18.02 18.46
C SER A 142 -20.81 18.59 18.16
N ALA A 143 -20.50 19.80 18.62
CA ALA A 143 -19.18 20.40 18.49
C ALA A 143 -18.19 19.92 19.58
N LEU A 144 -18.68 19.62 20.79
CA LEU A 144 -17.88 19.09 21.90
C LEU A 144 -17.22 17.74 21.55
N GLY A 145 -17.96 16.81 20.94
CA GLY A 145 -17.47 15.47 20.57
C GLY A 145 -16.16 15.47 19.77
N PRO A 146 -16.13 16.04 18.55
CA PRO A 146 -14.91 16.08 17.74
C PRO A 146 -13.80 16.92 18.40
N ALA A 147 -14.12 18.01 19.09
CA ALA A 147 -13.15 18.82 19.82
C ALA A 147 -12.46 18.01 20.92
N ALA A 148 -13.22 17.26 21.72
CA ALA A 148 -12.72 16.39 22.78
C ALA A 148 -11.84 15.27 22.21
N VAL A 149 -12.26 14.61 21.13
CA VAL A 149 -11.46 13.57 20.47
C VAL A 149 -10.10 14.13 20.02
N ILE A 150 -10.09 15.30 19.37
CA ILE A 150 -8.85 15.95 18.93
C ILE A 150 -7.97 16.33 20.13
N ALA A 151 -8.56 16.93 21.16
CA ALA A 151 -7.85 17.35 22.36
C ALA A 151 -7.22 16.18 23.12
N VAL A 152 -7.98 15.10 23.36
CA VAL A 152 -7.52 13.91 24.08
C VAL A 152 -6.44 13.17 23.30
N LEU A 153 -6.63 12.95 21.99
CA LEU A 153 -5.62 12.30 21.16
C LEU A 153 -4.35 13.17 21.06
N GLY A 154 -4.50 14.49 20.97
CA GLY A 154 -3.41 15.46 21.00
C GLY A 154 -2.58 15.37 22.27
N ALA A 155 -3.23 15.49 23.42
CA ALA A 155 -2.62 15.39 24.74
C ALA A 155 -1.96 14.02 24.96
N THR A 156 -2.62 12.92 24.56
CA THR A 156 -2.07 11.56 24.68
C THR A 156 -0.79 11.39 23.87
N VAL A 157 -0.77 11.86 22.61
CA VAL A 157 0.42 11.81 21.76
C VAL A 157 1.54 12.69 22.32
N LEU A 158 1.19 13.86 22.86
CA LEU A 158 2.13 14.78 23.49
C LEU A 158 2.80 14.14 24.70
N VAL A 159 2.03 13.61 25.64
CA VAL A 159 2.54 12.90 26.84
C VAL A 159 3.40 11.71 26.42
N GLY A 160 2.92 10.91 25.46
CA GLY A 160 3.69 9.79 24.91
C GLY A 160 5.04 10.22 24.31
N ARG A 161 5.11 11.37 23.63
CA ARG A 161 6.37 11.93 23.12
C ARG A 161 7.24 12.50 24.23
N CYS A 162 6.67 13.17 25.24
CA CYS A 162 7.43 13.63 26.39
C CYS A 162 8.18 12.48 27.07
N VAL A 163 7.59 11.29 27.14
CA VAL A 163 8.24 10.08 27.68
C VAL A 163 9.23 9.47 26.69
N THR A 164 8.82 9.26 25.43
CA THR A 164 9.62 8.48 24.46
C THR A 164 10.69 9.27 23.72
N HIS A 165 10.68 10.60 23.79
CA HIS A 165 11.64 11.51 23.15
C HIS A 165 12.39 12.29 24.22
N SER A 166 13.06 11.57 25.14
CA SER A 166 13.94 12.18 26.14
C SER A 166 15.15 12.86 25.50
N ALA A 167 15.80 13.79 26.22
CA ALA A 167 17.00 14.46 25.72
C ALA A 167 18.08 13.44 25.31
N LYS A 168 18.35 12.46 26.20
CA LYS A 168 19.26 11.32 25.94
C LYS A 168 18.86 10.50 24.71
N GLU A 169 17.57 10.29 24.49
CA GLU A 169 17.08 9.55 23.33
C GLU A 169 17.21 10.36 22.03
N LEU A 170 16.99 11.67 22.08
CA LEU A 170 17.16 12.57 20.93
C LEU A 170 18.64 12.70 20.55
N GLU A 171 19.52 12.80 21.54
CA GLU A 171 20.98 12.76 21.36
C GLU A 171 21.38 11.46 20.69
N ARG A 172 20.97 10.30 21.23
CA ARG A 172 21.21 8.99 20.58
C ARG A 172 20.71 8.96 19.13
N ARG A 173 19.55 9.55 18.83
CA ARG A 173 19.00 9.62 17.46
C ARG A 173 19.80 10.58 16.56
N ALA A 174 20.28 11.69 17.09
CA ALA A 174 21.10 12.67 16.40
C ALA A 174 22.49 12.10 16.03
N ASP A 175 23.02 11.24 16.90
CA ASP A 175 24.33 10.58 16.77
C ASP A 175 24.36 9.51 15.69
N HIS A 176 23.19 9.04 15.20
CA HIS A 176 23.17 8.14 14.07
C HIS A 176 23.79 8.85 12.86
N VAL A 177 24.92 8.33 12.37
CA VAL A 177 25.48 8.68 11.06
C VAL A 177 24.53 8.07 10.03
N LEU A 178 23.87 8.92 9.23
CA LEU A 178 23.01 8.49 8.13
C LEU A 178 23.57 9.08 6.84
N THR A 179 23.92 8.21 5.91
CA THR A 179 24.18 8.59 4.53
C THR A 179 22.87 8.48 3.76
N SER A 180 22.36 9.62 3.29
CA SER A 180 21.10 9.71 2.59
C SER A 180 21.18 10.70 1.44
N ILE A 181 20.49 10.41 0.34
CA ILE A 181 20.30 11.34 -0.76
C ILE A 181 18.84 11.85 -0.69
N PRO A 182 18.61 13.17 -0.58
CA PRO A 182 17.27 13.73 -0.61
C PRO A 182 16.50 13.30 -1.87
N PRO A 183 15.18 13.09 -1.79
CA PRO A 183 14.38 13.33 -2.99
C PRO A 183 14.55 14.81 -3.35
N ARG A 184 14.94 15.11 -4.60
CA ARG A 184 14.99 16.50 -5.05
C ARG A 184 13.57 17.09 -5.02
N PRO A 185 13.39 18.39 -4.73
CA PRO A 185 12.07 18.98 -4.72
C PRO A 185 11.42 18.87 -6.11
N ILE A 186 10.35 18.10 -6.20
CA ILE A 186 9.14 18.59 -6.88
C ILE A 186 8.50 19.53 -5.85
N ASP A 187 8.22 20.78 -6.22
CA ASP A 187 7.67 21.76 -5.29
C ASP A 187 6.37 21.25 -4.64
N PRO A 188 6.03 21.69 -3.41
CA PRO A 188 4.88 21.17 -2.65
C PRO A 188 3.53 21.38 -3.37
N ASP A 189 3.47 22.41 -4.19
CA ASP A 189 2.43 22.75 -5.17
C ASP A 189 3.20 22.90 -6.49
N ASP A 190 2.72 22.39 -7.62
CA ASP A 190 3.43 22.54 -8.91
C ASP A 190 3.91 24.01 -9.05
N PRO A 191 5.23 24.25 -9.14
CA PRO A 191 5.69 25.62 -9.31
C PRO A 191 5.18 26.06 -10.68
N PRO A 192 4.79 27.34 -10.85
CA PRO A 192 4.53 27.84 -12.21
C PRO A 192 5.77 27.49 -13.03
N LEU A 193 5.57 26.75 -14.13
CA LEU A 193 6.64 26.39 -15.03
C LEU A 193 7.39 27.70 -15.35
N PRO A 194 8.69 27.81 -15.00
CA PRO A 194 9.49 28.91 -15.49
C PRO A 194 9.31 28.95 -17.01
N THR A 195 9.22 30.14 -17.58
CA THR A 195 9.10 30.36 -19.04
C THR A 195 10.31 29.85 -19.83
N ASP A 196 11.33 29.33 -19.14
CA ASP A 196 12.53 28.74 -19.70
C ASP A 196 12.36 27.27 -20.08
N SER A 197 12.85 26.88 -21.25
CA SER A 197 12.78 25.50 -21.78
C SER A 197 13.49 24.48 -20.89
N ASP A 198 14.45 24.93 -20.07
CA ASP A 198 15.26 24.15 -19.13
C ASP A 198 14.45 23.54 -17.97
N ALA A 199 13.22 23.99 -17.71
CA ALA A 199 12.41 23.46 -16.61
C ALA A 199 11.81 22.06 -16.91
N ARG A 200 11.48 21.74 -18.17
CA ARG A 200 10.98 20.40 -18.58
C ARG A 200 12.00 19.30 -18.25
N ALA A 201 13.29 19.65 -18.34
CA ALA A 201 14.44 18.81 -18.01
C ALA A 201 14.56 18.48 -16.52
N THR A 202 13.92 19.25 -15.62
CA THR A 202 14.15 19.12 -14.17
C THR A 202 13.68 17.77 -13.66
N ARG A 203 12.49 17.29 -14.06
CA ARG A 203 11.99 15.98 -13.64
C ARG A 203 12.90 14.85 -14.13
N TRP A 204 13.30 14.86 -15.40
CA TRP A 204 14.22 13.85 -15.95
C TRP A 204 15.59 13.89 -15.28
N ARG A 205 16.20 15.08 -15.10
CA ARG A 205 17.47 15.24 -14.36
C ARG A 205 17.38 14.68 -12.94
N GLN A 206 16.24 14.91 -12.26
CA GLN A 206 15.99 14.35 -10.93
C GLN A 206 15.85 12.82 -10.97
N ALA A 207 15.15 12.30 -11.97
CA ALA A 207 14.92 10.88 -12.17
C ALA A 207 16.25 10.10 -12.32
N TYR A 208 17.28 10.69 -12.93
CA TYR A 208 18.61 10.10 -13.05
C TYR A 208 19.51 10.18 -11.79
N THR A 209 18.97 10.68 -10.66
CA THR A 209 19.69 10.75 -9.37
C THR A 209 19.69 9.38 -8.69
N VAL A 210 20.57 8.50 -9.14
CA VAL A 210 20.82 7.18 -8.55
C VAL A 210 22.18 7.20 -7.83
N PRO A 211 22.26 6.80 -6.55
CA PRO A 211 23.53 6.71 -5.83
C PRO A 211 24.55 5.85 -6.59
N ASP A 212 25.83 6.21 -6.50
CA ASP A 212 26.97 5.46 -7.06
C ASP A 212 26.97 5.25 -8.59
N VAL A 213 26.05 5.88 -9.32
CA VAL A 213 26.02 5.91 -10.79
C VAL A 213 26.60 7.23 -11.27
N ARG A 214 27.78 7.20 -11.88
CA ARG A 214 28.37 8.41 -12.49
C ARG A 214 28.28 8.36 -14.02
N PRO A 215 27.67 9.36 -14.68
CA PRO A 215 27.55 9.38 -16.13
C PRO A 215 28.90 9.50 -16.83
N ASP A 216 29.86 10.26 -16.27
CA ASP A 216 31.19 10.45 -16.87
C ASP A 216 31.95 9.12 -17.05
N VAL A 217 31.78 8.18 -16.11
CA VAL A 217 32.37 6.85 -16.20
C VAL A 217 31.69 6.04 -17.29
N VAL A 218 30.36 6.15 -17.43
CA VAL A 218 29.61 5.46 -18.48
C VAL A 218 30.03 5.98 -19.86
N SER A 219 30.09 7.29 -20.07
CA SER A 219 30.57 7.89 -21.32
C SER A 219 31.99 7.43 -21.66
N LYS A 220 32.92 7.48 -20.70
CA LYS A 220 34.32 7.04 -20.90
C LYS A 220 34.43 5.56 -21.27
N ARG A 221 33.58 4.70 -20.71
CA ARG A 221 33.53 3.28 -21.09
C ARG A 221 33.03 3.12 -22.52
N TRP A 222 31.93 3.80 -22.84
CA TRP A 222 31.34 3.74 -24.18
C TRP A 222 32.31 4.21 -25.27
N HIS A 223 33.02 5.33 -25.06
CA HIS A 223 34.04 5.83 -26.00
C HIS A 223 35.24 4.88 -26.18
N ARG A 224 35.48 3.97 -25.22
CA ARG A 224 36.50 2.90 -25.32
C ARG A 224 35.96 1.62 -25.96
N GLY A 225 34.71 1.62 -26.44
CA GLY A 225 34.03 0.43 -26.94
C GLY A 225 33.56 -0.53 -25.85
N GLU A 226 33.57 -0.12 -24.58
CA GLU A 226 33.06 -0.92 -23.46
C GLU A 226 31.61 -0.56 -23.13
N HIS A 227 30.76 -1.56 -22.93
CA HIS A 227 29.39 -1.32 -22.49
C HIS A 227 29.25 -1.35 -20.97
N THR A 228 28.36 -0.50 -20.45
CA THR A 228 27.80 -0.69 -19.11
C THR A 228 26.61 -1.64 -19.24
N THR A 229 26.88 -2.93 -19.06
CA THR A 229 25.90 -4.00 -19.25
C THR A 229 24.99 -4.16 -18.04
N GLY A 230 23.69 -4.34 -18.28
CA GLY A 230 22.70 -4.68 -17.26
C GLY A 230 21.72 -5.75 -17.72
N PHE A 231 21.25 -6.57 -16.79
CA PHE A 231 20.18 -7.54 -17.00
C PHE A 231 18.93 -7.09 -16.26
N CYS A 232 17.76 -7.21 -16.88
CA CYS A 232 16.49 -7.08 -16.18
C CYS A 232 15.64 -8.34 -16.34
N LEU A 233 15.13 -8.82 -15.19
CA LEU A 233 14.29 -10.01 -15.10
C LEU A 233 12.86 -9.61 -14.79
N SER A 234 11.94 -9.94 -15.70
CA SER A 234 10.54 -9.55 -15.55
C SER A 234 9.84 -10.24 -14.37
N GLY A 235 8.70 -9.67 -14.00
CA GLY A 235 7.74 -10.31 -13.11
C GLY A 235 6.95 -11.43 -13.76
N GLY A 236 6.24 -12.20 -12.93
CA GLY A 236 5.43 -13.34 -13.38
C GLY A 236 5.38 -14.55 -12.43
N GLY A 237 5.96 -14.44 -11.24
CA GLY A 237 5.99 -15.53 -10.25
C GLY A 237 6.95 -16.66 -10.63
N ILE A 238 6.61 -17.89 -10.24
CA ILE A 238 7.44 -19.08 -10.49
C ILE A 238 7.74 -19.31 -11.98
N ARG A 239 6.84 -18.91 -12.87
CA ARG A 239 7.04 -18.94 -14.33
C ARG A 239 8.24 -18.11 -14.75
N ALA A 240 8.22 -16.82 -14.41
CA ALA A 240 9.29 -15.90 -14.75
C ALA A 240 10.60 -16.28 -14.05
N ALA A 241 10.53 -16.79 -12.82
CA ALA A 241 11.70 -17.33 -12.11
C ALA A 241 12.35 -18.48 -12.89
N SER A 242 11.55 -19.44 -13.37
CA SER A 242 12.02 -20.62 -14.11
C SER A 242 12.67 -20.22 -15.44
N VAL A 243 12.02 -19.32 -16.20
CA VAL A 243 12.60 -18.78 -17.46
C VAL A 243 13.90 -18.04 -17.18
N ALA A 244 13.92 -17.15 -16.18
CA ALA A 244 15.13 -16.41 -15.81
C ALA A 244 16.27 -17.34 -15.39
N LEU A 245 15.97 -18.43 -14.66
CA LEU A 245 16.97 -19.41 -14.25
C LEU A 245 17.65 -20.05 -15.47
N GLY A 246 16.85 -20.47 -16.47
CA GLY A 246 17.35 -20.99 -17.73
C GLY A 246 18.20 -19.98 -18.51
N VAL A 247 17.69 -18.76 -18.69
CA VAL A 247 18.41 -17.72 -19.43
C VAL A 247 19.75 -17.38 -18.77
N LEU A 248 19.76 -17.17 -17.45
CA LEU A 248 20.99 -16.81 -16.73
C LEU A 248 22.01 -17.96 -16.69
N SER A 249 21.55 -19.21 -16.80
CA SER A 249 22.46 -20.35 -16.95
C SER A 249 23.15 -20.36 -18.32
N THR A 250 22.45 -19.97 -19.38
CA THR A 250 23.01 -19.92 -20.74
C THR A 250 23.83 -18.66 -20.97
N LEU A 251 23.35 -17.49 -20.54
CA LEU A 251 24.04 -16.19 -20.68
C LEU A 251 25.00 -15.91 -19.51
N ARG A 252 25.66 -16.96 -19.00
CA ARG A 252 26.49 -16.89 -17.79
C ARG A 252 27.62 -15.88 -17.94
N GLU A 253 28.35 -15.96 -19.04
CA GLU A 253 29.51 -15.09 -19.29
C GLU A 253 29.11 -13.61 -19.34
N GLU A 254 28.03 -13.31 -20.06
CA GLU A 254 27.47 -11.97 -20.20
C GLU A 254 26.94 -11.45 -18.85
N LEU A 255 26.32 -12.32 -18.05
CA LEU A 255 25.86 -11.99 -16.70
C LEU A 255 27.02 -11.63 -15.77
N LEU A 256 28.10 -12.42 -15.77
CA LEU A 256 29.26 -12.18 -14.91
C LEU A 256 30.06 -10.93 -15.33
N GLY A 257 29.96 -10.53 -16.60
CA GLY A 257 30.45 -9.24 -17.09
C GLY A 257 29.50 -8.05 -16.83
N ALA A 258 28.27 -8.30 -16.39
CA ALA A 258 27.28 -7.26 -16.15
C ALA A 258 27.55 -6.48 -14.85
N ARG A 259 27.15 -5.21 -14.84
CA ARG A 259 27.26 -4.35 -13.65
C ARG A 259 26.01 -4.44 -12.77
N TYR A 260 24.84 -4.60 -13.37
CA TYR A 260 23.55 -4.58 -12.67
C TYR A 260 22.67 -5.75 -13.08
N LEU A 261 21.99 -6.33 -12.09
CA LEU A 261 20.90 -7.28 -12.28
C LEU A 261 19.65 -6.71 -11.59
N VAL A 262 18.78 -6.08 -12.37
CA VAL A 262 17.49 -5.57 -11.87
C VAL A 262 16.47 -6.69 -11.95
N SER A 263 15.73 -6.93 -10.87
CA SER A 263 14.73 -7.98 -10.85
C SER A 263 13.39 -7.45 -10.35
N VAL A 264 12.31 -7.88 -11.00
CA VAL A 264 10.93 -7.59 -10.61
C VAL A 264 10.23 -8.91 -10.28
N SER A 265 9.46 -8.93 -9.20
CA SER A 265 8.57 -10.05 -8.84
C SER A 265 9.22 -11.43 -8.95
N GLY A 266 8.73 -12.30 -9.85
CA GLY A 266 9.27 -13.64 -10.08
C GLY A 266 10.76 -13.66 -10.47
N GLY A 267 11.24 -12.69 -11.24
CA GLY A 267 12.67 -12.53 -11.51
C GLY A 267 13.49 -12.31 -10.24
N GLY A 268 12.88 -11.73 -9.20
CA GLY A 268 13.49 -11.58 -7.87
C GLY A 268 13.74 -12.90 -7.17
N PHE A 269 12.95 -13.94 -7.45
CA PHE A 269 13.17 -15.27 -6.84
C PHE A 269 14.50 -15.85 -7.32
N THR A 270 14.75 -15.76 -8.62
CA THR A 270 16.00 -16.20 -9.26
C THR A 270 17.16 -15.31 -8.84
N ALA A 271 17.04 -13.99 -8.97
CA ALA A 271 18.13 -13.07 -8.57
C ALA A 271 18.50 -13.22 -7.09
N GLY A 272 17.51 -13.39 -6.22
CA GLY A 272 17.70 -13.68 -4.79
C GLY A 272 18.39 -15.02 -4.54
N ALA A 273 18.02 -16.07 -5.28
CA ALA A 273 18.66 -17.38 -5.18
C ALA A 273 20.16 -17.32 -5.52
N PHE A 274 20.52 -16.67 -6.64
CA PHE A 274 21.92 -16.41 -7.00
C PHE A 274 22.65 -15.60 -5.93
N GLN A 275 22.04 -14.51 -5.47
CA GLN A 275 22.62 -13.64 -4.46
C GLN A 275 22.91 -14.38 -3.15
N GLN A 276 21.98 -15.24 -2.70
CA GLN A 276 22.15 -15.99 -1.45
C GLN A 276 23.06 -17.20 -1.60
N ALA A 277 23.21 -17.78 -2.79
CA ALA A 277 24.19 -18.83 -3.03
C ALA A 277 25.62 -18.28 -3.05
N LEU A 278 25.82 -17.02 -3.48
CA LEU A 278 27.12 -16.40 -3.70
C LEU A 278 27.57 -15.45 -2.57
N THR A 279 26.74 -15.20 -1.57
CA THR A 279 27.07 -14.28 -0.48
C THR A 279 28.17 -14.81 0.45
N GLY A 280 29.05 -13.92 0.90
CA GLY A 280 30.05 -14.21 1.92
C GLY A 280 29.50 -14.14 3.36
N ALA A 281 28.27 -13.66 3.53
CA ALA A 281 27.66 -13.47 4.84
C ALA A 281 27.11 -14.79 5.44
N GLY A 282 26.93 -14.78 6.76
CA GLY A 282 26.42 -15.92 7.52
C GLY A 282 27.52 -16.84 8.03
N SER A 283 27.17 -17.68 9.01
CA SER A 283 28.07 -18.73 9.50
C SER A 283 27.86 -20.00 8.67
N PRO A 284 28.93 -20.66 8.18
CA PRO A 284 28.77 -21.94 7.50
C PRO A 284 28.12 -22.96 8.45
N PRO A 285 27.19 -23.80 7.97
CA PRO A 285 26.63 -24.87 8.78
C PRO A 285 27.76 -25.79 9.29
N PRO A 286 27.64 -26.37 10.50
CA PRO A 286 28.66 -27.27 11.02
C PRO A 286 28.84 -28.49 10.11
N GLY A 287 30.08 -28.96 9.98
CA GLY A 287 30.39 -30.20 9.25
C GLY A 287 30.51 -30.05 7.72
N GLY A 288 30.67 -28.83 7.19
CA GLY A 288 30.95 -28.61 5.77
C GLY A 288 31.54 -27.24 5.43
N THR A 289 32.06 -27.11 4.21
CA THR A 289 32.56 -25.85 3.63
C THR A 289 31.59 -25.32 2.59
N VAL A 290 31.24 -24.04 2.68
CA VAL A 290 30.34 -23.38 1.73
C VAL A 290 31.09 -23.08 0.43
N GLU A 291 30.56 -23.57 -0.70
CA GLU A 291 31.08 -23.32 -2.05
C GLU A 291 30.33 -22.16 -2.70
N ARG A 292 31.07 -21.32 -3.44
CA ARG A 292 30.56 -20.07 -4.03
C ARG A 292 31.12 -19.88 -5.43
N ASP A 293 30.77 -20.79 -6.33
CA ASP A 293 31.22 -20.73 -7.71
C ASP A 293 30.21 -19.95 -8.58
N PRO A 294 30.52 -18.70 -8.98
CA PRO A 294 29.62 -17.91 -9.82
C PRO A 294 29.45 -18.49 -11.24
N GLU A 295 30.39 -19.31 -11.72
CA GLU A 295 30.38 -19.88 -13.08
C GLU A 295 29.41 -21.06 -13.17
N THR A 296 29.35 -21.91 -12.14
CA THR A 296 28.56 -23.16 -12.15
C THR A 296 27.27 -23.10 -11.35
N VAL A 297 27.03 -22.09 -10.51
CA VAL A 297 25.84 -22.10 -9.65
C VAL A 297 24.54 -22.12 -10.47
N PHE A 298 23.63 -23.00 -10.09
CA PHE A 298 22.36 -23.29 -10.78
C PHE A 298 22.48 -23.80 -12.22
N THR A 299 23.61 -24.38 -12.62
CA THR A 299 23.71 -25.14 -13.90
C THR A 299 23.13 -26.55 -13.76
N ASP A 300 23.02 -27.26 -14.89
CA ASP A 300 22.50 -28.63 -14.89
C ASP A 300 23.32 -29.58 -14.01
N GLY A 301 22.61 -30.42 -13.27
CA GLY A 301 23.21 -31.39 -12.35
C GLY A 301 23.57 -30.86 -10.96
N THR A 302 23.55 -29.53 -10.74
CA THR A 302 23.92 -28.94 -9.45
C THR A 302 22.90 -29.22 -8.33
N ALA A 303 23.39 -29.21 -7.08
CA ALA A 303 22.58 -29.57 -5.93
C ALA A 303 21.46 -28.55 -5.65
N GLU A 304 21.75 -27.27 -5.86
CA GLU A 304 20.86 -26.13 -5.65
C GLU A 304 19.78 -26.03 -6.73
N LEU A 305 20.09 -26.30 -8.01
CA LEU A 305 19.07 -26.42 -9.04
C LEU A 305 18.13 -27.59 -8.73
N ASN A 306 18.69 -28.73 -8.33
CA ASN A 306 17.90 -29.90 -7.94
C ASN A 306 17.06 -29.64 -6.68
N HIS A 307 17.51 -28.78 -5.77
CA HIS A 307 16.71 -28.34 -4.62
C HIS A 307 15.50 -27.53 -5.06
N ILE A 308 15.69 -26.50 -5.92
CA ILE A 308 14.58 -25.69 -6.44
C ILE A 308 13.57 -26.58 -7.18
N ARG A 309 14.05 -27.51 -8.03
CA ARG A 309 13.20 -28.48 -8.75
C ARG A 309 12.31 -29.32 -7.83
N ARG A 310 12.80 -29.67 -6.64
CA ARG A 310 12.06 -30.45 -5.63
C ARG A 310 11.11 -29.59 -4.78
N HIS A 311 11.23 -28.26 -4.85
CA HIS A 311 10.47 -27.32 -4.05
C HIS A 311 9.78 -26.23 -4.90
N SER A 312 9.59 -26.48 -6.21
CA SER A 312 8.98 -25.51 -7.14
C SER A 312 7.51 -25.23 -6.83
N SER A 313 6.82 -26.16 -6.16
CA SER A 313 5.47 -26.01 -5.63
C SER A 313 5.48 -25.42 -4.19
N TYR A 314 6.18 -24.29 -4.03
CA TYR A 314 6.57 -23.78 -2.72
C TYR A 314 5.43 -23.31 -1.80
N ILE A 315 4.22 -23.01 -2.30
CA ILE A 315 3.15 -22.45 -1.46
C ILE A 315 2.61 -23.48 -0.46
N ALA A 316 2.31 -24.70 -0.92
CA ALA A 316 1.89 -25.81 -0.07
C ALA A 316 1.87 -27.11 -0.89
N ASP A 317 2.64 -28.10 -0.44
CA ASP A 317 2.74 -29.41 -1.09
C ASP A 317 1.87 -30.47 -0.41
N THR A 318 1.43 -30.20 0.82
CA THR A 318 0.61 -31.12 1.61
C THR A 318 -0.67 -30.48 2.11
N SER A 319 -1.70 -31.30 2.35
CA SER A 319 -2.97 -30.86 2.92
C SER A 319 -2.80 -30.17 4.29
N GLY A 320 -1.86 -30.65 5.12
CA GLY A 320 -1.52 -30.03 6.40
C GLY A 320 -0.91 -28.64 6.24
N GLU A 321 -0.06 -28.43 5.24
CA GLU A 321 0.52 -27.13 4.93
C GLU A 321 -0.51 -26.13 4.39
N VAL A 322 -1.45 -26.59 3.57
CA VAL A 322 -2.61 -25.80 3.12
C VAL A 322 -3.48 -25.41 4.31
N LEU A 323 -3.79 -26.36 5.21
CA LEU A 323 -4.59 -26.09 6.40
C LEU A 323 -3.88 -25.09 7.33
N ALA A 324 -2.56 -25.20 7.49
CA ALA A 324 -1.78 -24.23 8.24
C ALA A 324 -1.79 -22.83 7.58
N ALA A 325 -1.72 -22.75 6.24
CA ALA A 325 -1.84 -21.49 5.51
C ALA A 325 -3.23 -20.85 5.71
N LEU A 326 -4.29 -21.64 5.54
CA LEU A 326 -5.67 -21.21 5.80
C LEU A 326 -5.88 -20.79 7.26
N GLY A 327 -5.31 -21.52 8.22
CA GLY A 327 -5.36 -21.17 9.63
C GLY A 327 -4.70 -19.83 9.95
N ARG A 328 -3.57 -19.52 9.30
CA ARG A 328 -2.92 -18.20 9.42
C ARG A 328 -3.79 -17.08 8.83
N ILE A 329 -4.39 -17.30 7.66
CA ILE A 329 -5.33 -16.35 7.04
C ILE A 329 -6.55 -16.13 7.95
N ALA A 330 -7.15 -17.22 8.44
CA ALA A 330 -8.32 -17.17 9.32
C ALA A 330 -8.02 -16.41 10.61
N ARG A 331 -6.86 -16.66 11.22
CA ARG A 331 -6.39 -15.88 12.38
C ARG A 331 -6.25 -14.40 12.05
N GLY A 332 -5.60 -14.07 10.93
CA GLY A 332 -5.45 -12.68 10.47
C GLY A 332 -6.80 -12.00 10.25
N LEU A 333 -7.73 -12.68 9.58
CA LEU A 333 -9.09 -12.22 9.34
C LEU A 333 -9.84 -11.96 10.66
N VAL A 334 -9.85 -12.91 11.59
CA VAL A 334 -10.54 -12.74 12.89
C VAL A 334 -9.99 -11.52 13.64
N LEU A 335 -8.66 -11.38 13.69
CA LEU A 335 -8.03 -10.23 14.35
C LEU A 335 -8.38 -8.92 13.66
N SER A 336 -8.35 -8.87 12.34
CA SER A 336 -8.75 -7.68 11.58
C SER A 336 -10.22 -7.34 11.74
N LEU A 337 -11.12 -8.34 11.79
CA LEU A 337 -12.55 -8.14 12.02
C LEU A 337 -12.80 -7.58 13.43
N ILE A 338 -12.16 -8.11 14.48
CA ILE A 338 -12.27 -7.55 15.84
C ILE A 338 -11.83 -6.09 15.85
N VAL A 339 -10.72 -5.78 15.19
CA VAL A 339 -10.15 -4.44 15.14
C VAL A 339 -10.99 -3.46 14.29
N LEU A 340 -11.69 -3.96 13.27
CA LEU A 340 -12.53 -3.15 12.38
C LEU A 340 -13.96 -2.97 12.92
N PHE A 341 -14.58 -4.03 13.46
CA PHE A 341 -15.95 -4.04 14.00
C PHE A 341 -16.03 -3.63 15.47
N GLY A 342 -14.98 -3.85 16.26
CA GLY A 342 -14.92 -3.40 17.66
C GLY A 342 -15.22 -1.91 17.83
N PRO A 343 -14.67 -1.01 16.98
CA PRO A 343 -15.07 0.39 16.96
C PRO A 343 -16.55 0.65 16.72
N ALA A 344 -17.25 -0.16 15.90
CA ALA A 344 -18.70 -0.01 15.68
C ALA A 344 -19.46 -0.22 17.00
N LEU A 345 -19.11 -1.27 17.74
CA LEU A 345 -19.70 -1.59 19.03
C LEU A 345 -19.39 -0.49 20.06
N VAL A 346 -18.12 -0.10 20.20
CA VAL A 346 -17.71 0.92 21.18
C VAL A 346 -18.36 2.26 20.89
N LEU A 347 -18.35 2.71 19.63
CA LEU A 347 -18.97 3.97 19.23
C LEU A 347 -20.49 3.92 19.34
N GLY A 348 -21.11 2.79 19.00
CA GLY A 348 -22.56 2.60 19.12
C GLY A 348 -23.03 2.64 20.57
N VAL A 349 -22.39 1.90 21.47
CA VAL A 349 -22.70 1.94 22.92
C VAL A 349 -22.44 3.33 23.49
N ALA A 350 -21.33 3.99 23.12
CA ALA A 350 -21.03 5.35 23.56
C ALA A 350 -22.07 6.37 23.04
N ALA A 351 -22.56 6.20 21.81
CA ALA A 351 -23.63 7.00 21.25
C ALA A 351 -24.96 6.74 21.99
N GLY A 352 -25.32 5.47 22.24
CA GLY A 352 -26.52 5.14 23.03
C GLY A 352 -26.48 5.74 24.44
N TRP A 353 -25.33 5.64 25.11
CA TRP A 353 -25.06 6.29 26.40
C TRP A 353 -25.16 7.82 26.34
N LEU A 354 -24.75 8.43 25.22
CA LEU A 354 -24.89 9.85 24.97
C LEU A 354 -26.37 10.22 24.78
N TYR A 355 -27.15 9.52 23.95
CA TYR A 355 -28.58 9.82 23.75
C TYR A 355 -29.41 9.64 25.02
N GLN A 356 -29.02 8.70 25.90
CA GLN A 356 -29.66 8.53 27.20
C GLN A 356 -29.48 9.76 28.10
N ARG A 357 -28.31 10.41 28.04
CA ARG A 357 -28.03 11.62 28.84
C ARG A 357 -28.40 12.92 28.13
N VAL A 358 -28.31 12.95 26.81
CA VAL A 358 -28.47 14.14 25.97
C VAL A 358 -29.44 13.74 24.87
N PRO A 359 -30.76 13.84 25.08
CA PRO A 359 -31.77 13.34 24.15
C PRO A 359 -31.93 14.29 22.95
N LEU A 360 -30.90 14.34 22.10
CA LEU A 360 -30.86 15.13 20.85
C LEU A 360 -32.00 14.73 19.90
N THR A 361 -32.29 13.43 19.86
CA THR A 361 -33.38 12.79 19.13
C THR A 361 -33.98 11.73 20.05
N SER A 362 -35.31 11.61 20.10
CA SER A 362 -35.97 10.54 20.87
C SER A 362 -35.68 9.20 20.21
N LEU A 363 -34.93 8.34 20.90
CA LEU A 363 -34.78 6.94 20.52
C LEU A 363 -35.99 6.20 21.11
N SER A 364 -36.83 5.63 20.24
CA SER A 364 -37.91 4.74 20.67
C SER A 364 -37.41 3.31 20.67
N GLY A 365 -37.71 2.57 21.74
CA GLY A 365 -37.52 1.13 21.78
C GLY A 365 -38.54 0.37 20.92
N ASP A 366 -39.59 1.04 20.44
CA ASP A 366 -40.57 0.48 19.50
C ASP A 366 -40.01 0.47 18.06
N PRO A 367 -39.79 -0.71 17.45
CA PRO A 367 -39.25 -0.82 16.09
C PRO A 367 -40.16 -0.21 15.00
N LEU A 368 -41.43 0.06 15.31
CA LEU A 368 -42.40 0.64 14.37
C LEU A 368 -42.42 2.18 14.41
N SER A 369 -41.82 2.79 15.44
CA SER A 369 -41.81 4.24 15.64
C SER A 369 -40.52 4.86 15.11
N TYR A 370 -40.62 5.63 14.02
CA TYR A 370 -39.46 6.32 13.46
C TYR A 370 -38.97 7.44 14.41
N PRO A 371 -37.65 7.54 14.67
CA PRO A 371 -37.09 8.58 15.53
C PRO A 371 -37.19 9.94 14.84
N THR A 372 -38.11 10.79 15.30
CA THR A 372 -38.28 12.13 14.76
C THR A 372 -37.25 13.08 15.38
N PRO A 373 -36.38 13.73 14.58
CA PRO A 373 -35.46 14.72 15.10
C PRO A 373 -36.24 15.89 15.70
N ARG A 374 -35.81 16.37 16.88
CA ARG A 374 -36.42 17.55 17.50
C ARG A 374 -36.30 18.75 16.56
N LEU A 375 -37.31 19.63 16.55
CA LEU A 375 -37.31 20.83 15.69
C LEU A 375 -36.02 21.66 15.87
N GLY A 376 -35.54 21.79 17.11
CA GLY A 376 -34.28 22.46 17.42
C GLY A 376 -33.05 21.86 16.71
N ALA A 377 -33.01 20.54 16.51
CA ALA A 377 -31.93 19.89 15.77
C ALA A 377 -31.98 20.20 14.26
N ALA A 378 -33.17 20.28 13.66
CA ALA A 378 -33.34 20.71 12.27
C ALA A 378 -32.96 22.18 12.07
N VAL A 379 -33.31 23.05 13.03
CA VAL A 379 -32.89 24.45 13.08
C VAL A 379 -31.37 24.56 13.17
N ALA A 380 -30.73 23.79 14.06
CA ALA A 380 -29.27 23.75 14.21
C ALA A 380 -28.55 23.41 12.90
N VAL A 381 -28.98 22.37 12.18
CA VAL A 381 -28.42 22.01 10.87
C VAL A 381 -28.57 23.15 9.87
N THR A 382 -29.77 23.74 9.79
CA THR A 382 -30.08 24.82 8.85
C THR A 382 -29.23 26.06 9.11
N VAL A 383 -29.09 26.46 10.38
CA VAL A 383 -28.27 27.62 10.77
C VAL A 383 -26.79 27.40 10.46
N LEU A 384 -26.25 26.21 10.77
CA LEU A 384 -24.85 25.90 10.45
C LEU A 384 -24.60 25.84 8.95
N ALA A 385 -25.52 25.25 8.17
CA ALA A 385 -25.45 25.22 6.72
C ALA A 385 -25.55 26.63 6.11
N LEU A 386 -26.42 27.49 6.65
CA LEU A 386 -26.53 28.89 6.25
C LEU A 386 -25.24 29.65 6.56
N CYS A 387 -24.66 29.48 7.75
CA CYS A 387 -23.38 30.08 8.10
C CYS A 387 -22.27 29.61 7.15
N ALA A 388 -22.21 28.32 6.84
CA ALA A 388 -21.26 27.76 5.88
C ALA A 388 -21.43 28.39 4.49
N PHE A 389 -22.67 28.55 4.03
CA PHE A 389 -23.00 29.20 2.77
C PHE A 389 -22.60 30.67 2.75
N LEU A 390 -22.93 31.43 3.80
CA LEU A 390 -22.59 32.86 3.93
C LEU A 390 -21.08 33.07 3.98
N PHE A 391 -20.34 32.26 4.74
CA PHE A 391 -18.88 32.26 4.70
C PHE A 391 -18.35 31.88 3.31
N GLY A 392 -18.97 30.90 2.64
CA GLY A 392 -18.60 30.53 1.27
C GLY A 392 -18.77 31.68 0.27
N LEU A 393 -19.85 32.46 0.38
CA LEU A 393 -20.06 33.67 -0.40
C LEU A 393 -19.03 34.76 -0.06
N ALA A 394 -18.81 35.03 1.23
CA ALA A 394 -17.83 36.02 1.67
C ALA A 394 -16.40 35.67 1.24
N ALA A 395 -16.07 34.37 1.14
CA ALA A 395 -14.80 33.87 0.63
C ALA A 395 -14.60 34.05 -0.89
N ARG A 396 -15.63 34.48 -1.63
CA ARG A 396 -15.49 34.85 -3.06
C ARG A 396 -15.00 36.28 -3.26
N SER A 397 -15.01 37.13 -2.22
CA SER A 397 -14.46 38.49 -2.29
C SER A 397 -12.92 38.51 -2.37
N GLU A 398 -12.34 39.52 -3.06
CA GLU A 398 -10.88 39.71 -3.24
C GLU A 398 -10.14 40.20 -1.98
N ASN A 399 -10.62 39.82 -0.79
CA ASN A 399 -10.14 40.38 0.47
C ASN A 399 -8.99 39.57 1.08
N THR A 400 -8.07 40.22 1.80
CA THR A 400 -6.88 39.59 2.43
C THR A 400 -7.24 38.47 3.44
N ARG A 401 -8.50 38.43 3.90
CA ARG A 401 -9.04 37.42 4.83
C ARG A 401 -9.63 36.18 4.14
N ARG A 402 -9.57 36.09 2.80
CA ARG A 402 -10.20 35.01 2.00
C ARG A 402 -9.91 33.61 2.52
N ALA A 403 -8.66 33.30 2.85
CA ALA A 403 -8.27 31.97 3.33
C ALA A 403 -8.90 31.61 4.68
N VAL A 404 -9.05 32.59 5.58
CA VAL A 404 -9.67 32.39 6.90
C VAL A 404 -11.18 32.17 6.74
N VAL A 405 -11.84 32.96 5.87
CA VAL A 405 -13.28 32.87 5.64
C VAL A 405 -13.65 31.58 4.89
N ALA A 406 -12.89 31.21 3.85
CA ALA A 406 -13.08 29.94 3.13
C ALA A 406 -12.95 28.74 4.08
N ARG A 407 -12.00 28.81 5.02
CA ARG A 407 -11.84 27.81 6.07
C ARG A 407 -13.04 27.74 7.00
N LEU A 408 -13.57 28.88 7.46
CA LEU A 408 -14.76 28.89 8.30
C LEU A 408 -15.95 28.26 7.55
N ALA A 409 -16.10 28.53 6.26
CA ALA A 409 -17.11 27.86 5.44
C ALA A 409 -16.99 26.33 5.49
N THR A 410 -15.77 25.79 5.33
CA THR A 410 -15.53 24.35 5.40
C THR A 410 -15.74 23.77 6.81
N ASP A 411 -15.32 24.48 7.85
CA ASP A 411 -15.47 24.02 9.24
C ASP A 411 -16.97 24.01 9.65
N PHE A 412 -17.75 25.03 9.29
CA PHE A 412 -19.19 25.09 9.55
C PHE A 412 -19.96 24.05 8.72
N ALA A 413 -19.56 23.81 7.47
CA ALA A 413 -20.14 22.72 6.68
C ALA A 413 -19.87 21.35 7.30
N ALA A 414 -18.66 21.12 7.82
CA ALA A 414 -18.32 19.90 8.53
C ALA A 414 -19.13 19.73 9.82
N LEU A 415 -19.33 20.81 10.60
CA LEU A 415 -20.21 20.79 11.77
C LEU A 415 -21.67 20.50 11.39
N ALA A 416 -22.18 21.09 10.31
CA ALA A 416 -23.53 20.80 9.81
C ALA A 416 -23.70 19.30 9.46
N TRP A 417 -22.69 18.70 8.81
CA TRP A 417 -22.69 17.26 8.54
C TRP A 417 -22.64 16.40 9.80
N ILE A 418 -21.84 16.80 10.80
CA ILE A 418 -21.76 16.10 12.09
C ILE A 418 -23.09 16.18 12.82
N VAL A 419 -23.69 17.37 12.92
CA VAL A 419 -25.02 17.57 13.54
C VAL A 419 -26.07 16.75 12.80
N SER A 420 -26.10 16.76 11.46
CA SER A 420 -27.01 15.90 10.69
C SER A 420 -26.77 14.41 10.94
N GLY A 421 -25.50 14.00 11.07
CA GLY A 421 -25.12 12.64 11.39
C GLY A 421 -25.68 12.18 12.74
N ILE A 422 -25.52 13.01 13.77
CA ILE A 422 -25.99 12.73 15.13
C ILE A 422 -27.52 12.90 15.23
N ALA A 423 -28.11 13.91 14.62
CA ALA A 423 -29.55 14.17 14.76
C ALA A 423 -30.41 13.20 13.92
N VAL A 424 -29.89 12.77 12.75
CA VAL A 424 -30.67 12.01 11.76
C VAL A 424 -30.05 10.64 11.49
N VAL A 425 -28.81 10.59 11.01
CA VAL A 425 -28.23 9.34 10.48
C VAL A 425 -28.11 8.25 11.54
N VAL A 426 -27.55 8.57 12.72
CA VAL A 426 -27.36 7.60 13.80
C VAL A 426 -28.71 7.09 14.33
N PRO A 427 -29.71 7.94 14.66
CA PRO A 427 -31.05 7.47 15.02
C PRO A 427 -31.73 6.64 13.93
N SER A 428 -31.69 7.07 12.66
CA SER A 428 -32.26 6.29 11.54
C SER A 428 -31.61 4.92 11.43
N LEU A 429 -30.30 4.83 11.63
CA LEU A 429 -29.56 3.56 11.59
C LEU A 429 -29.93 2.66 12.77
N ALA A 430 -30.09 3.24 13.96
CA ALA A 430 -30.57 2.54 15.15
C ALA A 430 -31.98 1.97 14.92
N TRP A 431 -32.89 2.78 14.37
CA TRP A 431 -34.24 2.37 14.02
C TRP A 431 -34.27 1.27 12.96
N VAL A 432 -33.53 1.41 11.85
CA VAL A 432 -33.42 0.37 10.81
C VAL A 432 -32.90 -0.93 11.42
N SER A 433 -31.92 -0.85 12.32
CA SER A 433 -31.36 -2.03 12.99
C SER A 433 -32.38 -2.69 13.92
N ALA A 434 -33.10 -1.91 14.74
CA ALA A 434 -34.16 -2.40 15.61
C ALA A 434 -35.32 -3.02 14.81
N TRP A 435 -35.75 -2.36 13.73
CA TRP A 435 -36.77 -2.85 12.81
C TRP A 435 -36.35 -4.18 12.18
N LEU A 436 -35.12 -4.27 11.66
CA LEU A 436 -34.62 -5.49 11.04
C LEU A 436 -34.57 -6.64 12.06
N LEU A 437 -34.05 -6.36 13.27
CA LEU A 437 -33.97 -7.35 14.35
C LEU A 437 -35.36 -7.81 14.80
N SER A 438 -36.35 -6.92 14.84
CA SER A 438 -37.74 -7.30 15.17
C SER A 438 -38.39 -8.24 14.15
N ARG A 439 -37.85 -8.31 12.93
CA ARG A 439 -38.32 -9.19 11.84
C ARG A 439 -37.59 -10.52 11.79
N THR A 440 -36.54 -10.70 12.60
CA THR A 440 -35.71 -11.90 12.62
C THR A 440 -35.66 -12.47 14.04
N ASP A 441 -35.93 -13.76 14.24
CA ASP A 441 -35.79 -14.42 15.56
C ASP A 441 -34.32 -14.55 16.03
N VAL A 442 -33.42 -13.75 15.47
CA VAL A 442 -31.98 -13.81 15.68
C VAL A 442 -31.59 -12.85 16.79
N THR A 443 -31.22 -13.38 17.95
CA THR A 443 -30.50 -12.62 18.97
C THR A 443 -29.17 -12.12 18.41
N VAL A 444 -28.82 -10.86 18.67
CA VAL A 444 -27.53 -10.27 18.25
C VAL A 444 -26.39 -10.93 19.03
N ASP A 445 -25.97 -12.12 18.61
CA ASP A 445 -24.77 -12.77 19.10
C ASP A 445 -23.59 -12.32 18.23
N VAL A 446 -22.54 -11.81 18.87
CA VAL A 446 -21.32 -11.28 18.22
C VAL A 446 -20.63 -12.37 17.38
N GLY A 447 -20.87 -13.66 17.67
CA GLY A 447 -20.30 -14.79 16.93
C GLY A 447 -20.89 -15.03 15.53
N ALA A 448 -22.20 -14.79 15.33
CA ALA A 448 -22.88 -15.12 14.08
C ALA A 448 -22.45 -14.25 12.86
N PRO A 449 -22.25 -12.92 13.00
CA PRO A 449 -21.72 -12.08 11.92
C PRO A 449 -20.27 -12.44 11.55
N VAL A 450 -19.43 -12.81 12.53
CA VAL A 450 -18.04 -13.22 12.28
C VAL A 450 -17.99 -14.53 11.50
N GLY A 451 -18.85 -15.50 11.85
CA GLY A 451 -18.98 -16.75 11.10
C GLY A 451 -19.49 -16.56 9.68
N ALA A 452 -20.53 -15.76 9.49
CA ALA A 452 -21.09 -15.45 8.17
C ALA A 452 -20.10 -14.67 7.28
N VAL A 453 -19.42 -13.66 7.83
CA VAL A 453 -18.37 -12.91 7.13
C VAL A 453 -17.19 -13.81 6.78
N ALA A 454 -16.76 -14.69 7.69
CA ALA A 454 -15.71 -15.66 7.41
C ALA A 454 -16.12 -16.64 6.30
N LEU A 455 -17.37 -17.12 6.29
CA LEU A 455 -17.91 -18.01 5.25
C LEU A 455 -18.05 -17.31 3.89
N THR A 456 -18.58 -16.09 3.84
CA THR A 456 -18.67 -15.31 2.59
C THR A 456 -17.27 -14.94 2.07
N TYR A 457 -16.35 -14.61 2.97
CA TYR A 457 -14.96 -14.35 2.64
C TYR A 457 -14.23 -15.60 2.13
N LEU A 458 -14.35 -16.74 2.84
CA LEU A 458 -13.81 -18.03 2.39
C LEU A 458 -14.42 -18.42 1.05
N SER A 459 -15.69 -18.13 0.81
CA SER A 459 -16.35 -18.36 -0.48
C SER A 459 -15.81 -17.44 -1.58
N ALA A 460 -15.52 -16.17 -1.27
CA ALA A 460 -14.91 -15.23 -2.22
C ALA A 460 -13.45 -15.60 -2.54
N VAL A 461 -12.66 -16.00 -1.54
CA VAL A 461 -11.29 -16.52 -1.72
C VAL A 461 -11.29 -17.83 -2.48
N SER A 462 -12.22 -18.74 -2.16
CA SER A 462 -12.41 -20.00 -2.88
C SER A 462 -12.86 -19.75 -4.32
N ALA A 463 -13.71 -18.74 -4.59
CA ALA A 463 -14.10 -18.29 -5.93
C ALA A 463 -12.93 -17.67 -6.72
N MET A 464 -11.98 -17.03 -6.03
CA MET A 464 -10.73 -16.53 -6.64
C MET A 464 -9.76 -17.68 -6.95
N ALA A 465 -9.68 -18.69 -6.08
CA ALA A 465 -8.95 -19.95 -6.28
C ALA A 465 -9.62 -20.90 -7.31
N TRP A 466 -10.90 -20.65 -7.65
CA TRP A 466 -11.77 -21.44 -8.54
C TRP A 466 -11.29 -21.56 -10.00
N ARG A 467 -10.20 -20.88 -10.38
CA ARG A 467 -9.52 -21.10 -11.66
C ARG A 467 -9.00 -22.54 -11.83
N ARG A 468 -8.95 -23.35 -10.77
CA ARG A 468 -8.52 -24.77 -10.81
C ARG A 468 -9.57 -25.76 -11.34
N ARG A 469 -10.41 -25.39 -12.31
CA ARG A 469 -11.37 -26.33 -12.92
C ARG A 469 -10.67 -27.52 -13.59
N ALA A 470 -9.41 -27.37 -14.03
CA ALA A 470 -8.65 -28.45 -14.68
C ALA A 470 -8.07 -29.49 -13.69
N ARG A 471 -7.58 -29.08 -12.51
CA ARG A 471 -6.96 -30.02 -11.53
C ARG A 471 -7.98 -30.69 -10.60
N LEU A 472 -9.07 -30.04 -10.22
CA LEU A 472 -10.13 -30.64 -9.37
C LEU A 472 -11.00 -31.68 -10.11
N ARG A 473 -11.09 -31.59 -11.45
CA ARG A 473 -11.74 -32.61 -12.29
C ARG A 473 -11.04 -33.96 -12.26
N ARG A 474 -9.75 -34.00 -11.91
CA ARG A 474 -8.96 -35.24 -11.74
C ARG A 474 -9.30 -35.99 -10.44
N PHE A 475 -9.95 -35.34 -9.47
CA PHE A 475 -10.29 -35.91 -8.16
C PHE A 475 -11.76 -36.32 -7.98
N GLY A 476 -12.53 -36.51 -9.07
CA GLY A 476 -13.77 -37.29 -9.05
C GLY A 476 -15.00 -36.73 -8.31
N PHE A 477 -14.96 -35.49 -7.78
CA PHE A 477 -16.06 -34.98 -6.93
C PHE A 477 -17.29 -34.42 -7.66
N LEU A 478 -17.27 -34.26 -8.99
CA LEU A 478 -18.38 -33.67 -9.74
C LEU A 478 -18.71 -34.50 -10.99
N ARG A 479 -19.77 -35.30 -10.87
CA ARG A 479 -20.36 -36.10 -11.94
C ARG A 479 -21.11 -35.19 -12.93
N ARG A 480 -20.95 -35.50 -14.22
CA ARG A 480 -21.55 -34.80 -15.36
C ARG A 480 -23.08 -34.79 -15.24
N SER A 481 -23.68 -33.62 -14.99
CA SER A 481 -25.08 -33.37 -15.35
C SER A 481 -25.11 -32.48 -16.59
N GLY A 482 -25.82 -32.94 -17.61
CA GLY A 482 -25.80 -32.38 -18.96
C GLY A 482 -26.68 -31.16 -19.14
N GLY A 483 -26.41 -30.46 -20.25
CA GLY A 483 -27.40 -29.65 -20.96
C GLY A 483 -27.79 -28.32 -20.33
N SER A 484 -26.97 -27.28 -20.49
CA SER A 484 -27.48 -25.91 -20.55
C SER A 484 -26.62 -25.05 -21.47
N LYS A 485 -27.28 -24.37 -22.41
CA LYS A 485 -26.73 -23.39 -23.36
C LYS A 485 -25.83 -22.39 -22.63
N PRO A 486 -24.75 -21.86 -23.25
CA PRO A 486 -23.88 -20.90 -22.61
C PRO A 486 -24.68 -19.61 -22.40
N LEU A 487 -25.11 -19.37 -21.16
CA LEU A 487 -25.52 -18.03 -20.71
C LEU A 487 -24.37 -17.08 -21.05
N ALA A 488 -24.72 -15.96 -21.68
CA ALA A 488 -23.82 -14.92 -22.16
C ALA A 488 -22.61 -14.77 -21.22
N ALA A 489 -21.43 -15.00 -21.77
CA ALA A 489 -20.18 -14.98 -21.02
C ALA A 489 -19.98 -13.58 -20.41
N VAL A 490 -20.44 -13.42 -19.17
CA VAL A 490 -20.00 -12.32 -18.31
C VAL A 490 -18.48 -12.43 -18.26
N PRO A 491 -17.71 -11.40 -18.65
CA PRO A 491 -16.26 -11.47 -18.56
C PRO A 491 -15.87 -11.90 -17.15
N ASP A 492 -15.01 -12.91 -16.99
CA ASP A 492 -14.61 -13.46 -15.68
C ASP A 492 -14.18 -12.37 -14.68
N GLY A 493 -13.72 -11.21 -15.18
CA GLY A 493 -13.39 -10.03 -14.39
C GLY A 493 -14.59 -9.27 -13.83
N LEU A 494 -15.73 -9.19 -14.54
CA LEU A 494 -16.91 -8.46 -14.09
C LEU A 494 -17.61 -9.18 -12.94
N LEU A 495 -17.83 -10.50 -13.06
CA LEU A 495 -18.44 -11.29 -11.98
C LEU A 495 -17.59 -11.23 -10.70
N ARG A 496 -16.26 -11.36 -10.82
CA ARG A 496 -15.33 -11.22 -9.68
C ARG A 496 -15.40 -9.83 -9.06
N ARG A 497 -15.42 -8.76 -9.87
CA ARG A 497 -15.58 -7.38 -9.38
C ARG A 497 -16.90 -7.20 -8.64
N LEU A 498 -18.01 -7.69 -9.20
CA LEU A 498 -19.33 -7.61 -8.58
C LEU A 498 -19.39 -8.39 -7.26
N LEU A 499 -18.79 -9.59 -7.20
CA LEU A 499 -18.70 -10.36 -5.96
C LEU A 499 -17.90 -9.64 -4.88
N VAL A 500 -16.79 -9.00 -5.23
CA VAL A 500 -15.97 -8.24 -4.26
C VAL A 500 -16.67 -6.96 -3.82
N ILE A 501 -17.35 -6.26 -4.73
CA ILE A 501 -18.18 -5.09 -4.38
C ILE A 501 -19.31 -5.52 -3.45
N LEU A 502 -20.01 -6.60 -3.76
CA LEU A 502 -21.08 -7.14 -2.93
C LEU A 502 -20.56 -7.56 -1.54
N ALA A 503 -19.46 -8.31 -1.47
CA ALA A 503 -18.89 -8.74 -0.19
C ALA A 503 -18.43 -7.55 0.67
N THR A 504 -17.79 -6.55 0.07
CA THR A 504 -17.37 -5.32 0.78
C THR A 504 -18.59 -4.49 1.20
N GLY A 505 -19.62 -4.43 0.37
CA GLY A 505 -20.89 -3.76 0.67
C GLY A 505 -21.63 -4.43 1.83
N VAL A 506 -21.69 -5.77 1.85
CA VAL A 506 -22.25 -6.55 2.95
C VAL A 506 -21.47 -6.29 4.24
N LEU A 507 -20.13 -6.27 4.19
CA LEU A 507 -19.31 -5.97 5.37
C LEU A 507 -19.57 -4.57 5.92
N ALA A 508 -19.68 -3.57 5.04
CA ALA A 508 -20.01 -2.20 5.43
C ALA A 508 -21.42 -2.11 6.02
N LEU A 509 -22.41 -2.80 5.44
CA LEU A 509 -23.77 -2.87 5.96
C LEU A 509 -23.80 -3.53 7.35
N LEU A 510 -23.12 -4.66 7.54
CA LEU A 510 -23.02 -5.33 8.85
C LEU A 510 -22.36 -4.44 9.90
N TRP A 511 -21.34 -3.66 9.52
CA TRP A 511 -20.69 -2.71 10.41
C TRP A 511 -21.67 -1.61 10.87
N LEU A 512 -22.46 -1.06 9.93
CA LEU A 512 -23.48 -0.06 10.22
C LEU A 512 -24.62 -0.64 11.08
N LEU A 513 -25.11 -1.83 10.77
CA LEU A 513 -26.13 -2.51 11.57
C LEU A 513 -25.64 -2.82 12.99
N LEU A 514 -24.39 -3.25 13.16
CA LEU A 514 -23.78 -3.43 14.48
C LEU A 514 -23.73 -2.12 15.26
N LEU A 515 -23.33 -1.02 14.61
CA LEU A 515 -23.32 0.30 15.23
C LEU A 515 -24.75 0.71 15.66
N GLY A 516 -25.74 0.57 14.77
CA GLY A 516 -27.14 0.90 15.07
C GLY A 516 -27.73 0.05 16.20
N ALA A 517 -27.50 -1.27 16.18
CA ALA A 517 -27.92 -2.16 17.26
C ALA A 517 -27.25 -1.81 18.60
N ALA A 518 -25.96 -1.46 18.58
CA ALA A 518 -25.24 -1.03 19.77
C ALA A 518 -25.77 0.29 20.35
N VAL A 519 -26.25 1.22 19.52
CA VAL A 519 -26.92 2.46 19.98
C VAL A 519 -28.18 2.14 20.79
N MET A 520 -28.96 1.14 20.37
CA MET A 520 -30.20 0.72 21.06
C MET A 520 -29.96 0.02 22.42
N THR A 521 -28.71 -0.23 22.78
CA THR A 521 -28.39 -0.68 24.14
C THR A 521 -28.57 0.43 25.18
N GLU A 522 -28.67 1.68 24.75
CA GLU A 522 -28.88 2.88 25.60
C GLU A 522 -27.84 3.01 26.73
N GLY A 523 -26.66 2.42 26.57
CA GLY A 523 -25.62 2.47 27.58
C GLY A 523 -25.94 1.69 28.86
N ARG A 524 -26.73 0.61 28.78
CA ARG A 524 -26.89 -0.34 29.90
C ARG A 524 -25.53 -0.80 30.44
N ALA A 525 -25.48 -1.09 31.74
CA ALA A 525 -24.22 -1.33 32.44
C ALA A 525 -23.40 -2.49 31.85
N ASP A 526 -24.06 -3.59 31.48
CA ASP A 526 -23.48 -4.74 30.78
C ASP A 526 -22.92 -4.37 29.39
N ALA A 527 -23.64 -3.54 28.63
CA ALA A 527 -23.18 -3.03 27.34
C ALA A 527 -21.95 -2.13 27.49
N LEU A 528 -21.90 -1.27 28.52
CA LEU A 528 -20.74 -0.43 28.83
C LEU A 528 -19.51 -1.25 29.19
N TRP A 529 -19.64 -2.29 30.02
CA TRP A 529 -18.54 -3.19 30.33
C TRP A 529 -18.06 -3.96 29.09
N THR A 530 -18.99 -4.40 28.24
CA THR A 530 -18.67 -5.07 26.98
C THR A 530 -17.91 -4.13 26.02
N ALA A 531 -18.36 -2.88 25.90
CA ALA A 531 -17.68 -1.85 25.11
C ALA A 531 -16.29 -1.53 25.69
N ALA A 532 -16.15 -1.41 27.00
CA ALA A 532 -14.85 -1.19 27.64
C ALA A 532 -13.88 -2.35 27.40
N ALA A 533 -14.33 -3.60 27.58
CA ALA A 533 -13.54 -4.79 27.30
C ALA A 533 -13.14 -4.87 25.81
N THR A 534 -14.07 -4.55 24.90
CA THR A 534 -13.80 -4.49 23.45
C THR A 534 -12.80 -3.39 23.10
N LEU A 535 -12.92 -2.21 23.71
CA LEU A 535 -11.98 -1.11 23.53
C LEU A 535 -10.57 -1.51 23.97
N VAL A 536 -10.44 -2.14 25.15
CA VAL A 536 -9.16 -2.67 25.63
C VAL A 536 -8.59 -3.69 24.64
N LEU A 537 -9.43 -4.62 24.15
CA LEU A 537 -9.02 -5.61 23.18
C LEU A 537 -8.54 -4.97 21.87
N VAL A 538 -9.28 -4.00 21.31
CA VAL A 538 -8.91 -3.26 20.09
C VAL A 538 -7.61 -2.48 20.29
N VAL A 539 -7.42 -1.83 21.45
CA VAL A 539 -6.20 -1.08 21.78
C VAL A 539 -5.00 -2.01 21.91
N VAL A 540 -5.17 -3.17 22.56
CA VAL A 540 -4.11 -4.17 22.70
C VAL A 540 -3.77 -4.78 21.34
N LEU A 541 -4.76 -5.28 20.60
CA LEU A 541 -4.57 -5.88 19.29
C LEU A 541 -3.97 -4.88 18.28
N GLY A 542 -4.54 -3.68 18.20
CA GLY A 542 -4.11 -2.63 17.29
C GLY A 542 -2.81 -1.91 17.71
N GLY A 543 -2.45 -1.94 19.00
CA GLY A 543 -1.31 -1.21 19.55
C GLY A 543 -0.05 -2.07 19.72
N VAL A 544 -0.21 -3.35 20.07
CA VAL A 544 0.90 -4.27 20.38
C VAL A 544 1.31 -5.09 19.16
N PHE A 545 0.36 -5.52 18.32
CA PHE A 545 0.65 -6.37 17.18
C PHE A 545 1.03 -5.55 15.94
N ASP A 546 1.87 -6.15 15.12
CA ASP A 546 2.34 -5.57 13.87
C ASP A 546 1.43 -6.05 12.75
N VAL A 547 0.77 -5.14 12.04
CA VAL A 547 -0.26 -5.51 11.06
C VAL A 547 0.34 -6.34 9.90
N THR A 548 1.60 -6.10 9.51
CA THR A 548 2.27 -6.94 8.50
C THR A 548 2.62 -8.33 9.06
N SER A 549 2.95 -8.45 10.34
CA SER A 549 3.16 -9.77 10.97
C SER A 549 1.88 -10.60 11.07
N LEU A 550 0.71 -9.96 10.98
CA LEU A 550 -0.60 -10.62 10.95
C LEU A 550 -1.12 -10.89 9.54
N SER A 551 -0.41 -10.45 8.49
CA SER A 551 -0.81 -10.68 7.09
C SER A 551 -0.18 -11.95 6.51
N LEU A 552 -0.48 -12.24 5.24
CA LEU A 552 0.13 -13.35 4.49
C LEU A 552 1.61 -13.14 4.14
N HIS A 553 2.12 -11.93 4.28
CA HIS A 553 3.50 -11.57 3.91
C HIS A 553 4.58 -12.46 4.56
N PRO A 554 4.59 -12.68 5.90
CA PRO A 554 5.63 -13.52 6.52
C PRO A 554 5.58 -14.97 6.03
N PHE A 555 4.37 -15.51 5.83
CA PHE A 555 4.19 -16.86 5.30
C PHE A 555 4.73 -16.97 3.87
N TYR A 556 4.36 -16.03 3.00
CA TYR A 556 4.83 -16.01 1.63
C TYR A 556 6.35 -15.90 1.53
N ARG A 557 6.95 -15.00 2.33
CA ARG A 557 8.41 -14.84 2.44
C ARG A 557 9.09 -16.14 2.88
N GLU A 558 8.56 -16.81 3.90
CA GLU A 558 9.10 -18.08 4.40
C GLU A 558 9.02 -19.19 3.34
N ARG A 559 7.91 -19.26 2.58
CA ARG A 559 7.76 -20.24 1.50
C ARG A 559 8.74 -19.99 0.35
N LEU A 560 8.92 -18.74 -0.07
CA LEU A 560 9.92 -18.39 -1.06
C LEU A 560 11.34 -18.71 -0.57
N ALA A 561 11.65 -18.37 0.68
CA ALA A 561 12.95 -18.66 1.27
C ALA A 561 13.24 -20.17 1.29
N ARG A 562 12.27 -21.01 1.67
CA ARG A 562 12.46 -22.46 1.69
C ARG A 562 12.79 -23.05 0.31
N ALA A 563 12.23 -22.48 -0.76
CA ALA A 563 12.47 -22.94 -2.12
C ALA A 563 13.74 -22.36 -2.74
N PHE A 564 13.99 -21.06 -2.57
CA PHE A 564 15.03 -20.33 -3.32
C PHE A 564 16.24 -19.90 -2.49
N ALA A 565 16.10 -19.76 -1.16
CA ALA A 565 17.19 -19.35 -0.30
C ALA A 565 18.02 -20.56 0.15
N VAL A 566 18.98 -20.96 -0.68
CA VAL A 566 19.93 -22.04 -0.39
C VAL A 566 21.38 -21.58 -0.54
N ARG A 567 22.27 -22.26 0.19
CA ARG A 567 23.71 -22.20 -0.01
C ARG A 567 24.23 -23.57 -0.43
N VAL A 568 25.31 -23.60 -1.19
CA VAL A 568 25.97 -24.85 -1.59
C VAL A 568 27.02 -25.19 -0.57
N MET A 569 27.03 -26.43 -0.08
CA MET A 569 27.96 -26.89 0.95
C MET A 569 28.57 -28.24 0.56
N ARG A 570 29.89 -28.34 0.59
CA ARG A 570 30.60 -29.62 0.57
C ARG A 570 30.69 -30.16 1.99
N ARG A 571 30.05 -31.29 2.24
CA ARG A 571 30.03 -31.92 3.56
C ARG A 571 31.36 -32.64 3.83
N HIS A 572 31.92 -32.46 5.03
CA HIS A 572 33.20 -33.07 5.41
C HIS A 572 33.09 -34.58 5.64
N SER A 573 31.91 -35.10 5.98
CA SER A 573 31.74 -36.52 6.34
C SER A 573 31.82 -37.47 5.15
N ASP A 574 31.36 -37.05 3.97
CA ASP A 574 31.25 -37.87 2.77
C ASP A 574 31.74 -37.17 1.49
N GLY A 575 32.18 -35.91 1.59
CA GLY A 575 32.61 -35.10 0.45
C GLY A 575 31.50 -34.68 -0.50
N GLN A 576 30.23 -34.98 -0.21
CA GLN A 576 29.12 -34.68 -1.11
C GLN A 576 28.79 -33.18 -1.11
N VAL A 577 28.47 -32.66 -2.29
CA VAL A 577 27.98 -31.29 -2.47
C VAL A 577 26.46 -31.30 -2.34
N VAL A 578 25.96 -30.56 -1.36
CA VAL A 578 24.52 -30.49 -1.04
C VAL A 578 24.05 -29.05 -0.98
N ALA A 579 22.80 -28.82 -1.35
CA ALA A 579 22.12 -27.56 -1.11
C ALA A 579 21.55 -27.54 0.31
N VAL A 580 21.89 -26.51 1.07
CA VAL A 580 21.42 -26.31 2.45
C VAL A 580 20.55 -25.06 2.49
N PRO A 581 19.27 -25.16 2.87
CA PRO A 581 18.41 -23.98 3.03
C PRO A 581 18.89 -23.13 4.21
N TYR A 582 18.72 -21.81 4.11
CA TYR A 582 18.99 -20.91 5.23
C TYR A 582 18.03 -21.17 6.39
N ASP A 583 18.54 -21.15 7.63
CA ASP A 583 17.70 -21.31 8.83
C ASP A 583 16.75 -20.10 8.96
N PRO A 584 15.45 -20.30 9.24
CA PRO A 584 14.51 -19.19 9.47
C PRO A 584 14.91 -18.22 10.60
N ALA A 585 15.75 -18.65 11.55
CA ALA A 585 16.31 -17.83 12.61
C ALA A 585 17.49 -16.95 12.14
N GLU A 586 18.15 -17.33 11.04
CA GLU A 586 19.25 -16.56 10.46
C GLU A 586 18.72 -15.31 9.77
N THR A 587 19.10 -14.14 10.29
CA THR A 587 18.65 -12.87 9.72
C THR A 587 19.50 -12.53 8.50
N THR A 588 18.94 -12.77 7.32
CA THR A 588 19.59 -12.49 6.02
C THR A 588 19.51 -11.01 5.63
N THR A 589 20.10 -10.12 6.45
CA THR A 589 20.04 -8.66 6.23
C THR A 589 20.44 -8.28 4.80
N LEU A 590 19.77 -7.29 4.24
CA LEU A 590 19.97 -6.91 2.84
C LEU A 590 21.38 -6.34 2.62
N SER A 591 21.90 -5.57 3.58
CA SER A 591 23.25 -4.99 3.51
C SER A 591 24.37 -6.04 3.45
N ALA A 592 24.25 -7.14 4.19
CA ALA A 592 25.29 -8.17 4.29
C ALA A 592 25.07 -9.30 3.27
N TYR A 593 23.85 -9.84 3.19
CA TYR A 593 23.54 -10.99 2.33
C TYR A 593 23.23 -10.58 0.89
N GLY A 594 22.90 -9.31 0.65
CA GLY A 594 22.76 -8.75 -0.69
C GLY A 594 24.09 -8.45 -1.38
N ALA A 595 25.22 -8.65 -0.69
CA ALA A 595 26.55 -8.56 -1.25
C ALA A 595 27.13 -9.96 -1.48
N VAL A 596 27.88 -10.13 -2.57
CA VAL A 596 28.61 -11.37 -2.85
C VAL A 596 29.89 -11.47 -2.01
N ALA A 597 30.43 -12.68 -1.89
CA ALA A 597 31.70 -12.90 -1.21
C ALA A 597 32.86 -12.15 -1.88
N GLU A 598 33.89 -11.84 -1.11
CA GLU A 598 35.11 -11.23 -1.63
C GLU A 598 35.75 -12.12 -2.71
N GLY A 599 36.17 -11.52 -3.82
CA GLY A 599 36.73 -12.23 -4.98
C GLY A 599 35.71 -12.89 -5.91
N VAL A 600 34.43 -12.96 -5.54
CA VAL A 600 33.37 -13.49 -6.41
C VAL A 600 32.86 -12.39 -7.35
N ARG A 601 32.89 -12.67 -8.66
CA ARG A 601 32.33 -11.77 -9.68
C ARG A 601 30.83 -12.06 -9.83
N PHE A 602 29.99 -11.05 -9.62
CA PHE A 602 28.55 -11.11 -9.89
C PHE A 602 27.99 -9.68 -9.96
N PRO A 603 26.97 -9.38 -10.79
CA PRO A 603 26.38 -8.05 -10.89
C PRO A 603 25.73 -7.59 -9.57
N GLU A 604 25.65 -6.27 -9.37
CA GLU A 604 24.88 -5.72 -8.25
C GLU A 604 23.39 -6.03 -8.45
N VAL A 605 22.82 -6.80 -7.52
CA VAL A 605 21.40 -7.16 -7.53
C VAL A 605 20.56 -6.00 -6.99
N VAL A 606 19.57 -5.59 -7.79
CA VAL A 606 18.62 -4.53 -7.46
C VAL A 606 17.21 -5.11 -7.52
N PHE A 607 16.60 -5.28 -6.35
CA PHE A 607 15.19 -5.69 -6.27
C PHE A 607 14.31 -4.47 -6.50
N ALA A 608 13.61 -4.44 -7.64
CA ALA A 608 12.68 -3.39 -7.99
C ALA A 608 11.28 -3.68 -7.42
N ALA A 609 10.74 -2.71 -6.69
CA ALA A 609 9.44 -2.72 -6.06
C ALA A 609 8.71 -1.38 -6.36
N ALA A 610 7.46 -1.28 -5.93
CA ALA A 610 6.64 -0.09 -6.10
C ALA A 610 6.27 0.53 -4.75
N ALA A 611 6.61 1.81 -4.55
CA ALA A 611 6.09 2.58 -3.44
C ALA A 611 4.73 3.19 -3.84
N ASN A 612 3.66 2.76 -3.16
CA ASN A 612 2.32 3.28 -3.42
C ASN A 612 2.24 4.72 -2.90
N LEU A 613 1.94 5.66 -3.79
CA LEU A 613 1.78 7.07 -3.48
C LEU A 613 0.49 7.57 -4.13
N LYS A 614 -0.36 8.26 -3.36
CA LYS A 614 -1.57 8.91 -3.85
C LYS A 614 -1.55 10.40 -3.49
N GLY A 615 -1.88 11.23 -4.48
CA GLY A 615 -1.97 12.69 -4.35
C GLY A 615 -1.63 13.37 -5.69
N GLU A 616 -2.32 14.47 -5.98
CA GLU A 616 -2.34 15.14 -7.30
C GLU A 616 -0.95 15.65 -7.75
N HIS A 617 -0.01 15.85 -6.82
CA HIS A 617 1.29 16.50 -7.10
C HIS A 617 2.49 15.56 -7.31
N ARG A 618 2.29 14.23 -7.36
CA ARG A 618 3.43 13.28 -7.39
C ARG A 618 3.33 12.15 -8.40
N THR A 619 2.13 11.61 -8.61
CA THR A 619 1.93 10.53 -9.59
C THR A 619 0.80 10.93 -10.54
N PRO A 620 0.97 10.74 -11.86
CA PRO A 620 -0.12 10.98 -12.79
C PRO A 620 -1.34 10.11 -12.44
N PRO A 621 -2.57 10.58 -12.73
CA PRO A 621 -3.77 9.79 -12.54
C PRO A 621 -3.64 8.41 -13.20
N GLY A 622 -4.01 7.36 -12.48
CA GLY A 622 -3.94 5.97 -12.97
C GLY A 622 -2.65 5.22 -12.60
N LEU A 623 -1.49 5.87 -12.42
CA LEU A 623 -0.25 5.16 -12.06
C LEU A 623 -0.25 4.73 -10.58
N GLY A 624 -0.45 5.69 -9.67
CA GLY A 624 -0.63 5.44 -8.22
C GLY A 624 0.57 4.82 -7.48
N ALA A 625 1.74 4.79 -8.10
CA ALA A 625 2.98 4.29 -7.52
C ALA A 625 4.22 4.94 -8.17
N VAL A 626 5.34 4.90 -7.45
CA VAL A 626 6.67 5.31 -7.94
C VAL A 626 7.69 4.21 -7.73
N SER A 627 8.83 4.30 -8.42
CA SER A 627 9.93 3.35 -8.26
C SER A 627 10.47 3.32 -6.83
N PHE A 628 10.66 2.11 -6.31
CA PHE A 628 11.33 1.85 -5.04
C PHE A 628 12.25 0.64 -5.21
N THR A 629 13.54 0.81 -5.01
CA THR A 629 14.53 -0.27 -5.16
C THR A 629 15.20 -0.59 -3.85
N MET A 630 15.61 -1.84 -3.71
CA MET A 630 16.30 -2.40 -2.56
C MET A 630 17.56 -3.12 -3.06
N SER A 631 18.74 -2.64 -2.68
CA SER A 631 20.02 -3.32 -2.90
C SER A 631 20.83 -3.37 -1.61
N ALA A 632 21.96 -4.09 -1.62
CA ALA A 632 22.86 -4.14 -0.47
C ALA A 632 23.38 -2.77 -0.03
N LYS A 633 23.53 -1.84 -0.97
CA LYS A 633 24.09 -0.51 -0.70
C LYS A 633 23.01 0.52 -0.38
N TRP A 634 21.94 0.55 -1.16
CA TRP A 634 20.95 1.62 -1.09
C TRP A 634 19.53 1.09 -1.15
N THR A 635 18.66 1.72 -0.36
CA THR A 635 17.21 1.47 -0.37
C THR A 635 16.48 2.80 -0.57
N GLY A 636 15.56 2.83 -1.52
CA GLY A 636 14.76 4.01 -1.83
C GLY A 636 14.49 4.20 -3.31
N GLY A 637 14.31 5.45 -3.73
CA GLY A 637 13.97 5.78 -5.10
C GLY A 637 14.10 7.28 -5.38
N PRO A 638 14.07 7.70 -6.65
CA PRO A 638 14.21 9.10 -7.07
C PRO A 638 13.18 10.03 -6.39
N ASP A 639 11.92 9.60 -6.30
CA ASP A 639 10.80 10.41 -5.78
C ASP A 639 10.72 10.45 -4.26
N VAL A 640 11.29 9.45 -3.59
CA VAL A 640 11.19 9.26 -2.12
C VAL A 640 12.52 9.48 -1.40
N GLY A 641 13.63 9.56 -2.14
CA GLY A 641 14.99 9.66 -1.66
C GLY A 641 15.65 8.31 -1.44
N TRP A 642 16.92 8.35 -1.05
CA TRP A 642 17.74 7.17 -0.80
C TRP A 642 18.35 7.21 0.60
N VAL A 643 18.45 6.05 1.25
CA VAL A 643 19.22 5.87 2.48
C VAL A 643 20.10 4.63 2.29
N ARG A 644 21.34 4.66 2.80
CA ARG A 644 22.17 3.45 2.80
C ARG A 644 21.46 2.32 3.54
N THR A 645 21.53 1.12 2.99
CA THR A 645 20.73 -0.02 3.50
C THR A 645 21.13 -0.42 4.92
N ASP A 646 22.43 -0.44 5.23
CA ASP A 646 22.97 -0.70 6.58
C ASP A 646 22.50 0.33 7.63
N ASP A 647 22.47 1.60 7.26
CA ASP A 647 21.95 2.70 8.08
C ASP A 647 20.45 2.52 8.34
N LEU A 648 19.69 2.17 7.31
CA LEU A 648 18.25 1.93 7.40
C LEU A 648 17.91 0.74 8.31
N GLU A 649 18.66 -0.35 8.19
CA GLU A 649 18.56 -1.53 9.05
C GLU A 649 18.86 -1.19 10.51
N ARG A 650 19.90 -0.39 10.77
CA ARG A 650 20.34 0.00 12.12
C ARG A 650 19.32 0.86 12.86
N ILE A 651 18.67 1.80 12.17
CA ILE A 651 17.65 2.68 12.79
C ILE A 651 16.26 2.05 12.89
N SER A 652 16.02 0.96 12.15
CA SER A 652 14.70 0.32 12.09
C SER A 652 14.44 -0.55 13.32
N GLY A 653 13.19 -0.52 13.80
CA GLY A 653 12.76 -1.43 14.86
C GLY A 653 12.84 -2.90 14.41
N THR A 654 13.01 -3.82 15.35
CA THR A 654 13.20 -5.26 15.08
C THR A 654 12.15 -5.86 14.15
N ARG A 655 10.89 -5.46 14.27
CA ARG A 655 9.80 -5.96 13.42
C ARG A 655 9.86 -5.45 11.97
N ILE A 656 10.28 -4.20 11.76
CA ILE A 656 10.44 -3.62 10.43
C ILE A 656 11.71 -4.17 9.77
N ARG A 657 12.80 -4.31 10.54
CA ARG A 657 14.08 -4.83 10.06
C ARG A 657 13.98 -6.26 9.50
N ARG A 658 13.02 -7.07 9.95
CA ARG A 658 12.74 -8.40 9.37
C ARG A 658 12.45 -8.35 7.86
N ASP A 659 11.90 -7.24 7.39
CA ASP A 659 11.55 -7.04 5.97
C ASP A 659 12.68 -6.31 5.19
N LEU A 660 13.74 -5.88 5.87
CA LEU A 660 14.99 -5.37 5.28
C LEU A 660 16.03 -6.50 5.19
N THR A 661 15.62 -7.58 4.52
CA THR A 661 16.42 -8.79 4.28
C THR A 661 16.38 -9.11 2.79
N VAL A 662 17.31 -9.95 2.29
CA VAL A 662 17.23 -10.42 0.89
C VAL A 662 15.90 -11.13 0.64
N GLN A 663 15.50 -12.04 1.54
CA GLN A 663 14.21 -12.72 1.44
C GLN A 663 13.02 -11.74 1.51
N GLY A 664 13.11 -10.71 2.35
CA GLY A 664 12.12 -9.63 2.42
C GLY A 664 12.02 -8.84 1.11
N ALA A 665 13.15 -8.50 0.51
CA ALA A 665 13.22 -7.79 -0.76
C ALA A 665 12.61 -8.63 -1.90
N VAL A 666 12.95 -9.92 -1.98
CA VAL A 666 12.38 -10.90 -2.93
C VAL A 666 10.86 -10.99 -2.78
N ALA A 667 10.37 -11.15 -1.56
CA ALA A 667 8.94 -11.27 -1.29
C ALA A 667 8.17 -9.97 -1.59
N LEU A 668 8.74 -8.80 -1.26
CA LEU A 668 8.12 -7.50 -1.52
C LEU A 668 8.14 -7.11 -2.99
N SER A 669 9.23 -7.39 -3.71
CA SER A 669 9.27 -7.19 -5.15
C SER A 669 8.27 -8.06 -5.89
N GLY A 670 7.85 -9.20 -5.31
CA GLY A 670 6.85 -10.15 -5.84
C GLY A 670 5.50 -10.17 -5.13
N ALA A 671 5.16 -9.10 -4.41
CA ALA A 671 3.91 -9.00 -3.65
C ALA A 671 2.67 -8.74 -4.53
N ALA A 672 2.38 -9.67 -5.46
CA ALA A 672 1.35 -9.54 -6.49
C ALA A 672 -0.07 -9.30 -5.94
N PHE A 673 -0.34 -9.74 -4.70
CA PHE A 673 -1.58 -9.43 -3.97
C PHE A 673 -1.26 -8.47 -2.83
N ALA A 674 -1.47 -7.17 -3.05
CA ALA A 674 -1.27 -6.14 -2.03
C ALA A 674 -2.56 -5.32 -1.80
N SER A 675 -2.67 -4.70 -0.64
CA SER A 675 -3.76 -3.76 -0.32
C SER A 675 -3.62 -2.41 -1.03
N ALA A 676 -2.54 -2.22 -1.80
CA ALA A 676 -2.36 -1.15 -2.78
C ALA A 676 -1.56 -1.71 -3.94
N MET A 677 -2.10 -1.59 -5.15
CA MET A 677 -1.59 -2.23 -6.36
C MET A 677 -1.63 -1.28 -7.57
N GLY A 678 -1.22 -0.02 -7.35
CA GLY A 678 -1.20 1.01 -8.39
C GLY A 678 -2.51 1.10 -9.20
N ARG A 679 -2.44 0.64 -10.47
CA ARG A 679 -3.50 0.65 -11.50
C ARG A 679 -4.73 -0.22 -11.19
N LEU A 680 -4.71 -1.11 -10.18
CA LEU A 680 -5.81 -2.04 -9.90
C LEU A 680 -6.97 -1.44 -9.07
N SER A 681 -8.15 -2.06 -9.17
CA SER A 681 -9.40 -1.55 -8.57
C SER A 681 -9.35 -1.43 -7.03
N ARG A 682 -9.93 -0.34 -6.52
CA ARG A 682 -10.00 0.00 -5.08
C ARG A 682 -10.75 -1.04 -4.25
N TRP A 683 -11.71 -1.77 -4.82
CA TRP A 683 -12.54 -2.72 -4.07
C TRP A 683 -11.77 -3.99 -3.67
N PHE A 684 -10.87 -4.48 -4.54
CA PHE A 684 -9.99 -5.60 -4.18
C PHE A 684 -9.00 -5.20 -3.08
N GLN A 685 -8.48 -3.97 -3.14
CA GLN A 685 -7.54 -3.43 -2.14
C GLN A 685 -8.14 -3.45 -0.73
N VAL A 686 -9.40 -3.02 -0.58
CA VAL A 686 -10.13 -3.04 0.71
C VAL A 686 -10.28 -4.46 1.23
N LEU A 687 -10.75 -5.39 0.40
CA LEU A 687 -10.97 -6.79 0.81
C LEU A 687 -9.66 -7.47 1.25
N LEU A 688 -8.55 -7.25 0.53
CA LEU A 688 -7.23 -7.78 0.90
C LEU A 688 -6.68 -7.13 2.17
N ALA A 689 -6.93 -5.83 2.38
CA ALA A 689 -6.56 -5.13 3.60
C ALA A 689 -7.30 -5.68 4.82
N VAL A 690 -8.63 -5.79 4.74
CA VAL A 690 -9.47 -6.29 5.84
C VAL A 690 -9.15 -7.74 6.16
N SER A 691 -8.89 -8.57 5.17
CA SER A 691 -8.65 -9.99 5.41
C SER A 691 -7.24 -10.34 5.85
N GLY A 692 -6.29 -9.41 5.71
CA GLY A 692 -4.87 -9.73 5.89
C GLY A 692 -4.29 -10.60 4.77
N ALA A 693 -5.04 -10.92 3.71
CA ALA A 693 -4.56 -11.65 2.54
C ALA A 693 -3.72 -10.76 1.61
N ARG A 694 -2.72 -10.08 2.18
CA ARG A 694 -1.85 -9.11 1.53
C ARG A 694 -0.38 -9.48 1.74
N LEU A 695 0.40 -9.25 0.69
CA LEU A 695 1.83 -9.52 0.60
C LEU A 695 2.67 -8.23 0.70
N GLY A 696 2.06 -7.05 0.54
CA GLY A 696 2.77 -5.77 0.72
C GLY A 696 3.12 -5.49 2.19
N ALA A 697 4.09 -4.60 2.39
CA ALA A 697 4.51 -4.17 3.73
C ALA A 697 4.81 -2.68 3.81
N TRP A 698 4.71 -2.12 5.02
CA TRP A 698 5.15 -0.76 5.27
C TRP A 698 6.64 -0.74 5.61
N LEU A 699 7.45 -0.05 4.77
CA LEU A 699 8.88 0.16 4.96
C LEU A 699 9.19 1.64 5.29
N PRO A 700 10.33 1.94 5.95
CA PRO A 700 10.70 3.31 6.27
C PRO A 700 10.77 4.20 5.03
N ASN A 701 10.22 5.41 5.13
CA ASN A 701 10.29 6.41 4.08
C ASN A 701 11.69 7.09 4.10
N PRO A 702 12.54 6.95 3.06
CA PRO A 702 13.87 7.55 3.03
C PRO A 702 13.86 9.07 3.28
N GLY A 703 12.92 9.79 2.67
CA GLY A 703 12.74 11.22 2.84
C GLY A 703 12.38 11.61 4.27
N PHE A 704 11.55 10.80 4.95
CA PHE A 704 11.20 11.02 6.36
C PHE A 704 12.36 10.72 7.30
N VAL A 705 13.13 9.66 7.06
CA VAL A 705 14.27 9.26 7.89
C VAL A 705 15.27 10.41 8.05
N ARG A 706 15.60 11.06 6.93
CA ARG A 706 16.47 12.23 6.93
C ARG A 706 15.88 13.38 7.76
N GLN A 707 14.62 13.72 7.52
CA GLN A 707 13.94 14.80 8.24
C GLN A 707 13.87 14.53 9.75
N ALA A 708 13.61 13.29 10.16
CA ALA A 708 13.54 12.89 11.55
C ALA A 708 14.90 13.05 12.25
N ARG A 709 16.00 12.67 11.59
CA ARG A 709 17.37 12.87 12.10
C ARG A 709 17.72 14.35 12.21
N GLU A 710 17.41 15.14 11.20
CA GLU A 710 17.64 16.58 11.21
C GLU A 710 16.86 17.27 12.34
N ALA A 711 15.62 16.84 12.58
CA ALA A 711 14.82 17.31 13.71
C ALA A 711 15.43 16.92 15.07
N ALA A 712 15.93 15.68 15.20
CA ALA A 712 16.62 15.21 16.41
C ALA A 712 17.89 16.02 16.70
N ARG A 713 18.71 16.31 15.68
CA ARG A 713 19.92 17.16 15.79
C ARG A 713 19.62 18.57 16.30
N ARG A 714 18.43 19.10 15.99
CA ARG A 714 17.98 20.40 16.47
C ARG A 714 17.28 20.35 17.83
N GLY A 715 17.22 19.19 18.49
CA GLY A 715 16.51 19.02 19.75
C GLY A 715 14.99 19.11 19.64
N ASP A 716 14.42 18.93 18.44
CA ASP A 716 12.98 19.00 18.22
C ASP A 716 12.28 17.73 18.71
N TRP A 717 12.04 17.68 20.02
CA TRP A 717 11.40 16.57 20.71
C TRP A 717 9.97 16.29 20.21
N ALA A 718 9.30 17.30 19.68
CA ALA A 718 7.94 17.19 19.16
C ALA A 718 7.90 16.63 17.74
N TYR A 719 9.01 16.47 17.03
CA TYR A 719 9.02 15.80 15.72
C TYR A 719 8.95 14.26 15.89
N PRO A 720 8.11 13.51 15.15
CA PRO A 720 8.00 12.06 15.29
C PRO A 720 9.26 11.31 14.81
N TRP A 721 9.61 10.17 15.41
CA TRP A 721 10.64 9.26 14.90
C TRP A 721 10.06 8.14 14.02
N LEU A 722 10.83 7.13 13.59
CA LEU A 722 10.29 5.89 13.01
C LEU A 722 9.50 5.08 14.04
N PRO A 723 8.38 4.44 13.67
CA PRO A 723 7.65 3.57 14.58
C PRO A 723 8.41 2.26 14.81
N LYS A 724 8.34 1.69 16.02
CA LYS A 724 8.89 0.36 16.31
C LYS A 724 8.02 -0.78 15.73
N VAL A 725 6.73 -0.52 15.55
CA VAL A 725 5.70 -1.48 15.15
C VAL A 725 4.71 -0.80 14.21
N ARG A 726 4.26 -1.50 13.16
CA ARG A 726 3.18 -1.06 12.26
C ARG A 726 1.84 -1.33 12.94
N ARG A 727 1.31 -0.32 13.64
CA ARG A 727 0.07 -0.37 14.43
C ARG A 727 -1.19 -0.16 13.57
N LEU A 728 -2.37 -0.25 14.21
CA LEU A 728 -3.69 -0.02 13.62
C LEU A 728 -3.81 1.18 12.66
N PRO A 729 -3.20 2.37 12.90
CA PRO A 729 -3.29 3.47 11.93
C PRO A 729 -2.79 3.13 10.53
N TYR A 730 -1.89 2.15 10.39
CA TYR A 730 -1.45 1.67 9.08
C TYR A 730 -2.46 0.73 8.41
N LEU A 731 -3.18 -0.11 9.18
CA LEU A 731 -4.30 -0.89 8.65
C LEU A 731 -5.43 0.01 8.17
N VAL A 732 -5.82 1.00 8.97
CA VAL A 732 -6.85 2.00 8.61
C VAL A 732 -6.45 2.71 7.32
N ARG A 733 -5.18 3.14 7.20
CA ARG A 733 -4.67 3.76 5.97
C ARG A 733 -4.82 2.84 4.76
N GLU A 734 -4.54 1.54 4.89
CA GLU A 734 -4.72 0.60 3.78
C GLU A 734 -6.19 0.40 3.40
N VAL A 735 -7.08 0.24 4.39
CA VAL A 735 -8.53 0.11 4.14
C VAL A 735 -9.07 1.34 3.40
N PHE A 736 -8.64 2.54 3.78
CA PHE A 736 -9.05 3.77 3.08
C PHE A 736 -8.18 4.10 1.86
N GLY A 737 -7.17 3.29 1.56
CA GLY A 737 -6.22 3.50 0.46
C GLY A 737 -5.44 4.81 0.55
N SER A 738 -5.11 5.27 1.77
CA SER A 738 -4.37 6.50 2.04
C SER A 738 -2.87 6.24 2.09
N HIS A 739 -2.15 6.69 1.06
CA HIS A 739 -0.70 6.52 0.94
C HIS A 739 -0.02 7.86 0.62
N ARG A 740 0.26 8.65 1.66
CA ARG A 740 0.83 9.99 1.49
C ARG A 740 2.35 9.91 1.43
N HIS A 741 2.95 10.68 0.53
CA HIS A 741 4.40 10.69 0.32
C HIS A 741 5.21 11.20 1.53
N TYR A 742 4.60 11.95 2.45
CA TYR A 742 5.21 12.44 3.69
C TYR A 742 4.96 11.54 4.91
N ASP A 743 4.34 10.38 4.74
CA ASP A 743 4.15 9.45 5.86
C ASP A 743 5.50 8.86 6.33
N ARG A 744 5.53 8.46 7.61
CA ARG A 744 6.73 7.88 8.27
C ARG A 744 7.22 6.60 7.59
N LEU A 745 6.27 5.83 7.07
CA LEU A 745 6.49 4.60 6.33
C LEU A 745 5.76 4.70 4.99
N LEU A 746 6.30 4.05 3.96
CA LEU A 746 5.68 3.89 2.65
C LEU A 746 5.13 2.48 2.51
N HIS A 747 3.98 2.33 1.85
CA HIS A 747 3.43 1.01 1.56
C HIS A 747 4.07 0.47 0.27
N ILE A 748 4.91 -0.54 0.41
CA ILE A 748 5.67 -1.16 -0.67
C ILE A 748 4.94 -2.42 -1.16
N SER A 749 4.86 -2.57 -2.48
CA SER A 749 4.21 -3.67 -3.18
C SER A 749 5.05 -4.13 -4.38
N ASP A 750 4.55 -5.12 -5.13
CA ASP A 750 5.18 -5.67 -6.34
C ASP A 750 5.67 -4.57 -7.30
N GLY A 751 6.89 -4.73 -7.81
CA GLY A 751 7.49 -3.81 -8.77
C GLY A 751 6.72 -3.72 -10.09
N ALA A 752 5.97 -4.77 -10.45
CA ALA A 752 5.10 -4.84 -11.61
C ALA A 752 3.98 -3.79 -11.61
N HIS A 753 3.65 -3.20 -10.44
CA HIS A 753 2.70 -2.09 -10.36
C HIS A 753 3.27 -0.78 -10.92
N TYR A 754 4.59 -0.68 -11.09
CA TYR A 754 5.28 0.44 -11.72
C TYR A 754 5.86 0.02 -13.08
N ASP A 755 6.79 -0.94 -13.10
CA ASP A 755 7.44 -1.49 -14.29
C ASP A 755 7.66 -3.00 -14.10
N ASN A 756 6.96 -3.83 -14.89
CA ASN A 756 7.05 -5.30 -14.79
C ASN A 756 8.34 -5.88 -15.37
N LEU A 757 9.06 -5.15 -16.23
CA LEU A 757 10.30 -5.64 -16.85
C LEU A 757 11.55 -5.24 -16.06
N GLY A 758 11.49 -4.13 -15.32
CA GLY A 758 12.64 -3.54 -14.63
C GLY A 758 13.54 -2.72 -15.55
N LEU A 759 13.09 -2.46 -16.79
CA LEU A 759 13.81 -1.68 -17.79
C LEU A 759 14.05 -0.23 -17.36
N VAL A 760 13.04 0.40 -16.75
CA VAL A 760 13.12 1.80 -16.31
C VAL A 760 14.30 2.00 -15.36
N GLU A 761 14.58 1.04 -14.47
CA GLU A 761 15.69 1.12 -13.52
C GLU A 761 17.07 0.90 -14.16
N LEU A 762 17.17 0.13 -15.25
CA LEU A 762 18.42 0.01 -16.02
C LEU A 762 18.70 1.25 -16.87
N PHE A 763 17.67 1.82 -17.50
CA PHE A 763 17.77 3.11 -18.20
C PHE A 763 18.17 4.23 -17.23
N ARG A 764 17.58 4.26 -16.03
CA ARG A 764 17.94 5.23 -14.97
C ARG A 764 19.41 5.11 -14.54
N ARG A 765 19.98 3.90 -14.65
CA ARG A 765 21.41 3.59 -14.41
C ARG A 765 22.30 3.78 -15.63
N ARG A 766 21.75 4.24 -16.76
CA ARG A 766 22.46 4.55 -18.01
C ARG A 766 23.17 3.34 -18.62
N CYS A 767 22.55 2.16 -18.54
CA CYS A 767 23.14 0.97 -19.13
C CYS A 767 23.18 1.11 -20.66
N THR A 768 24.36 0.90 -21.26
CA THR A 768 24.55 1.01 -22.72
C THR A 768 24.42 -0.33 -23.43
N ARG A 769 24.27 -1.43 -22.69
CA ARG A 769 23.81 -2.73 -23.21
C ARG A 769 22.86 -3.35 -22.21
N ILE A 770 21.65 -3.67 -22.63
CA ILE A 770 20.58 -4.16 -21.75
C ILE A 770 20.05 -5.49 -22.28
N TYR A 771 20.13 -6.52 -21.45
CA TYR A 771 19.46 -7.80 -21.68
C TYR A 771 18.15 -7.83 -20.88
N CYS A 772 17.03 -7.75 -21.58
CA CYS A 772 15.70 -7.77 -20.99
C CYS A 772 15.06 -9.14 -21.18
N ILE A 773 14.85 -9.86 -20.08
CA ILE A 773 14.24 -11.18 -20.09
C ILE A 773 12.75 -11.01 -19.79
N ASP A 774 11.94 -11.01 -20.84
CA ASP A 774 10.50 -10.81 -20.76
C ASP A 774 9.77 -12.16 -20.71
N ALA A 775 9.47 -12.59 -19.48
CA ALA A 775 8.60 -13.73 -19.19
C ALA A 775 7.21 -13.27 -18.70
N SER A 776 6.74 -12.10 -19.16
CA SER A 776 5.43 -11.53 -18.80
C SER A 776 4.27 -12.38 -19.34
N ASN A 777 3.09 -12.23 -18.74
CA ASN A 777 1.90 -13.00 -19.12
C ASN A 777 1.04 -12.28 -20.17
N ASP A 778 1.66 -11.68 -21.17
CA ASP A 778 0.92 -10.94 -22.20
C ASP A 778 0.10 -11.91 -23.05
N HIS A 779 -1.20 -11.65 -23.14
CA HIS A 779 -2.05 -12.42 -24.04
C HIS A 779 -1.75 -11.99 -25.49
N PRO A 780 -1.58 -12.94 -26.43
CA PRO A 780 -1.39 -12.63 -27.85
C PRO A 780 -2.49 -11.69 -28.40
N PRO A 781 -2.20 -10.86 -29.42
CA PRO A 781 -0.98 -10.92 -30.25
C PRO A 781 0.19 -10.04 -29.77
N SER A 782 -0.02 -8.93 -29.05
CA SER A 782 1.03 -7.91 -28.88
C SER A 782 1.80 -7.97 -27.54
N ALA A 783 3.06 -7.50 -27.56
CA ALA A 783 3.90 -7.30 -26.38
C ALA A 783 3.52 -6.05 -25.57
N ARG A 784 2.33 -6.06 -24.96
CA ARG A 784 1.80 -4.92 -24.18
C ARG A 784 2.74 -4.48 -23.06
N THR A 785 3.34 -5.41 -22.33
CA THR A 785 4.20 -5.11 -21.18
C THR A 785 5.48 -4.38 -21.60
N LEU A 786 6.09 -4.78 -22.72
CA LEU A 786 7.23 -4.07 -23.31
C LEU A 786 6.86 -2.65 -23.73
N ALA A 787 5.75 -2.50 -24.46
CA ALA A 787 5.28 -1.18 -24.89
C ALA A 787 4.99 -0.25 -23.70
N GLU A 788 4.35 -0.75 -22.64
CA GLU A 788 4.09 0.01 -21.41
C GLU A 788 5.37 0.45 -20.68
N ALA A 789 6.40 -0.41 -20.64
CA ALA A 789 7.68 -0.08 -20.01
C ALA A 789 8.47 0.96 -20.81
N LEU A 790 8.48 0.85 -22.15
CA LEU A 790 9.14 1.84 -23.02
C LEU A 790 8.44 3.20 -22.95
N GLU A 791 7.11 3.23 -22.94
CA GLU A 791 6.34 4.47 -22.78
C GLU A 791 6.56 5.10 -21.41
N LEU A 792 6.61 4.29 -20.34
CA LEU A 792 6.93 4.78 -19.00
C LEU A 792 8.35 5.35 -18.94
N ALA A 793 9.34 4.68 -19.55
CA ALA A 793 10.71 5.18 -19.62
C ALA A 793 10.80 6.51 -20.37
N ARG A 794 10.05 6.66 -21.47
CA ARG A 794 9.95 7.92 -22.21
C ARG A 794 9.37 9.05 -21.35
N GLN A 795 8.31 8.78 -20.60
CA GLN A 795 7.65 9.78 -19.74
C GLN A 795 8.52 10.17 -18.53
N GLU A 796 9.12 9.19 -17.84
CA GLU A 796 9.84 9.39 -16.58
C GLU A 796 11.30 9.80 -16.77
N LEU A 797 11.94 9.38 -17.86
CA LEU A 797 13.37 9.54 -18.09
C LEU A 797 13.72 10.27 -19.39
N GLY A 798 12.76 10.49 -20.28
CA GLY A 798 13.01 11.04 -21.62
C GLY A 798 13.71 10.08 -22.58
N VAL A 799 13.85 8.80 -22.21
CA VAL A 799 14.52 7.78 -23.04
C VAL A 799 13.63 7.40 -24.22
N ARG A 800 14.23 7.34 -25.40
CA ARG A 800 13.58 6.84 -26.62
C ARG A 800 14.22 5.53 -27.03
N VAL A 801 13.42 4.56 -27.43
CA VAL A 801 13.89 3.28 -27.94
C VAL A 801 13.28 3.03 -29.30
N GLU A 802 14.12 2.75 -30.28
CA GLU A 802 13.72 2.35 -31.62
C GLU A 802 13.94 0.84 -31.75
N LEU A 803 12.85 0.08 -31.79
CA LEU A 803 12.89 -1.38 -31.93
C LEU A 803 13.06 -1.75 -33.41
N HIS A 804 13.95 -2.71 -33.66
CA HIS A 804 14.20 -3.30 -34.98
C HIS A 804 13.23 -4.47 -35.18
N GLU A 805 12.37 -4.39 -36.20
CA GLU A 805 11.36 -5.42 -36.53
C GLU A 805 10.46 -5.81 -35.33
N PRO A 806 9.74 -4.86 -34.69
CA PRO A 806 9.06 -5.09 -33.41
C PRO A 806 8.01 -6.22 -33.41
N TRP A 807 7.49 -6.58 -34.57
CA TRP A 807 6.46 -7.60 -34.74
C TRP A 807 7.01 -9.03 -34.87
N CYS A 808 8.33 -9.22 -34.98
CA CYS A 808 8.95 -10.54 -35.16
C CYS A 808 8.79 -11.46 -33.94
N VAL A 809 8.55 -10.87 -32.76
CA VAL A 809 8.34 -11.57 -31.48
C VAL A 809 6.87 -11.81 -31.15
N ASP A 810 5.92 -11.44 -32.02
CA ASP A 810 4.50 -11.61 -31.77
C ASP A 810 4.01 -13.01 -32.18
N PRO A 811 3.25 -13.71 -31.32
CA PRO A 811 2.70 -15.03 -31.66
C PRO A 811 1.83 -14.98 -32.92
N GLY A 812 2.09 -15.92 -33.84
CA GLY A 812 1.44 -16.00 -35.14
C GLY A 812 2.19 -15.28 -36.26
N SER A 813 3.24 -14.52 -35.96
CA SER A 813 4.07 -13.87 -36.99
C SER A 813 4.81 -14.88 -37.89
N ALA A 814 5.13 -16.08 -37.39
CA ALA A 814 5.74 -17.16 -38.20
C ALA A 814 4.73 -17.97 -39.02
N ARG A 815 3.42 -17.67 -38.92
CA ARG A 815 2.37 -18.44 -39.62
C ARG A 815 2.59 -18.55 -41.13
N PRO A 816 3.00 -17.49 -41.86
CA PRO A 816 3.21 -17.58 -43.31
C PRO A 816 4.27 -18.64 -43.70
N ASP A 817 5.28 -18.84 -42.84
CA ASP A 817 6.40 -19.74 -43.10
C ASP A 817 6.18 -21.16 -42.55
N LEU A 818 5.04 -21.41 -41.90
CA LEU A 818 4.70 -22.68 -41.24
C LEU A 818 3.33 -23.25 -41.65
N PRO A 819 3.07 -23.47 -42.97
CA PRO A 819 1.79 -24.01 -43.42
C PRO A 819 1.55 -25.42 -42.85
N GLY A 820 0.43 -25.62 -42.16
CA GLY A 820 0.04 -26.91 -41.59
C GLY A 820 0.71 -27.30 -40.27
N HIS A 821 1.59 -26.45 -39.71
CA HIS A 821 2.21 -26.71 -38.42
C HIS A 821 1.17 -26.52 -37.27
N PRO A 822 1.05 -27.46 -36.31
CA PRO A 822 0.01 -27.40 -35.26
C PRO A 822 0.14 -26.20 -34.32
N LEU A 823 1.32 -25.56 -34.28
CA LEU A 823 1.60 -24.37 -33.46
C LEU A 823 1.77 -23.08 -34.28
N ALA A 824 1.46 -23.08 -35.58
CA ALA A 824 1.71 -21.93 -36.47
C ALA A 824 1.13 -20.61 -35.92
N ASP A 825 -0.09 -20.62 -35.40
CA ASP A 825 -0.75 -19.43 -34.83
C ASP A 825 -0.17 -18.97 -33.48
N ARG A 826 0.71 -19.77 -32.86
CA ARG A 826 1.34 -19.49 -31.56
C ARG A 826 2.83 -19.18 -31.68
N MET A 827 3.42 -19.41 -32.85
CA MET A 827 4.85 -19.24 -33.08
C MET A 827 5.18 -17.84 -33.59
N ALA A 828 6.19 -17.24 -32.99
CA ALA A 828 6.82 -16.01 -33.45
C ALA A 828 7.97 -16.34 -34.41
N VAL A 829 8.34 -15.40 -35.28
CA VAL A 829 9.49 -15.54 -36.20
C VAL A 829 10.78 -15.68 -35.42
N SER A 830 10.97 -14.83 -34.41
CA SER A 830 12.13 -14.85 -33.52
C SER A 830 11.67 -14.62 -32.08
N PRO A 831 12.33 -15.21 -31.08
CA PRO A 831 12.08 -14.86 -29.68
C PRO A 831 12.85 -13.61 -29.22
N VAL A 832 13.70 -13.04 -30.07
CA VAL A 832 14.56 -11.90 -29.74
C VAL A 832 14.17 -10.69 -30.59
N VAL A 833 13.97 -9.55 -29.94
CA VAL A 833 13.87 -8.23 -30.59
C VAL A 833 14.99 -7.35 -30.07
N THR A 834 15.64 -6.62 -30.97
CA THR A 834 16.70 -5.66 -30.61
C THR A 834 16.22 -4.23 -30.82
N GLY A 835 16.90 -3.26 -30.20
CA GLY A 835 16.57 -1.86 -30.39
C GLY A 835 17.69 -0.93 -29.98
N THR A 836 17.67 0.27 -30.54
CA THR A 836 18.63 1.34 -30.21
C THR A 836 18.03 2.25 -29.15
N VAL A 837 18.78 2.48 -28.07
CA VAL A 837 18.40 3.32 -26.94
C VAL A 837 19.05 4.69 -27.08
N TYR A 838 18.23 5.74 -27.08
CA TYR A 838 18.66 7.13 -27.10
C TYR A 838 18.40 7.76 -25.73
N TYR A 839 19.48 8.17 -25.07
CA TYR A 839 19.42 8.88 -23.81
C TYR A 839 19.28 10.39 -24.07
N PRO A 840 18.46 11.10 -23.29
CA PRO A 840 18.35 12.55 -23.42
C PRO A 840 19.53 13.24 -22.71
N PRO A 841 19.82 14.52 -23.01
CA PRO A 841 20.91 15.28 -22.38
C PRO A 841 20.84 15.30 -20.84
N GLU A 842 19.64 15.22 -20.27
CA GLU A 842 19.39 15.17 -18.83
C GLU A 842 19.95 13.94 -18.13
N SER A 843 20.27 12.89 -18.88
CA SER A 843 21.03 11.76 -18.38
C SER A 843 22.44 12.18 -17.94
N GLY A 844 22.98 13.27 -18.49
CA GLY A 844 24.35 13.73 -18.25
C GLY A 844 25.42 12.88 -18.94
N LEU A 845 25.02 11.97 -19.84
CA LEU A 845 25.95 11.31 -20.76
C LEU A 845 26.44 12.29 -21.82
N ASP A 846 27.57 11.96 -22.44
CA ASP A 846 28.12 12.74 -23.54
C ASP A 846 27.20 12.66 -24.76
N GLU A 847 27.23 13.68 -25.62
CA GLU A 847 26.44 13.68 -26.85
C GLU A 847 26.82 12.49 -27.76
N GLY A 848 25.80 11.85 -28.34
CA GLY A 848 25.98 10.69 -29.21
C GLY A 848 26.11 9.33 -28.49
N VAL A 849 26.19 9.29 -27.16
CA VAL A 849 26.19 8.01 -26.42
C VAL A 849 24.82 7.33 -26.55
N THR A 850 24.81 6.18 -27.22
CA THR A 850 23.63 5.33 -27.40
C THR A 850 23.77 4.01 -26.66
N GLY A 851 22.63 3.34 -26.44
CA GLY A 851 22.60 2.00 -25.88
C GLY A 851 22.00 0.97 -26.84
N GLU A 852 22.24 -0.30 -26.53
CA GLU A 852 21.65 -1.44 -27.21
C GLU A 852 20.67 -2.14 -26.25
N LEU A 853 19.44 -2.34 -26.69
CA LEU A 853 18.43 -3.14 -25.99
C LEU A 853 18.27 -4.48 -26.71
N ILE A 854 18.44 -5.59 -25.99
CA ILE A 854 18.15 -6.94 -26.44
C ILE A 854 17.02 -7.49 -25.56
N VAL A 855 15.84 -7.72 -26.13
CA VAL A 855 14.69 -8.29 -25.42
C VAL A 855 14.51 -9.74 -25.85
N ALA A 856 14.63 -10.67 -24.91
CA ALA A 856 14.30 -12.07 -25.09
C ALA A 856 12.91 -12.33 -24.50
N ARG A 857 11.94 -12.62 -25.36
CA ARG A 857 10.53 -12.81 -24.98
C ARG A 857 10.22 -14.29 -24.84
N GLY A 858 9.50 -14.67 -23.79
CA GLY A 858 9.00 -16.03 -23.56
C GLY A 858 7.88 -16.40 -24.54
N VAL A 859 8.23 -16.68 -25.80
CA VAL A 859 7.32 -17.11 -26.87
C VAL A 859 7.74 -18.45 -27.46
N LEU A 860 6.91 -19.03 -28.31
CA LEU A 860 7.27 -20.21 -29.11
C LEU A 860 7.86 -19.74 -30.45
N TRP A 861 8.86 -20.43 -30.99
CA TRP A 861 9.42 -20.15 -32.31
C TRP A 861 9.86 -21.47 -33.00
N PRO A 862 10.09 -21.47 -34.33
CA PRO A 862 10.31 -22.70 -35.11
C PRO A 862 11.51 -23.53 -34.64
N ASP A 863 12.59 -22.88 -34.18
CA ASP A 863 13.86 -23.55 -33.84
C ASP A 863 13.85 -24.18 -32.42
N LEU A 864 12.71 -24.16 -31.72
CA LEU A 864 12.59 -24.82 -30.42
C LEU A 864 12.82 -26.34 -30.55
N PRO A 865 13.47 -26.99 -29.56
CA PRO A 865 13.59 -28.45 -29.54
C PRO A 865 12.24 -29.15 -29.63
N TYR A 866 12.19 -30.30 -30.31
CA TYR A 866 10.97 -31.10 -30.49
C TYR A 866 10.26 -31.39 -29.17
N ALA A 867 11.01 -31.66 -28.09
CA ALA A 867 10.43 -31.90 -26.76
C ALA A 867 9.60 -30.71 -26.24
N LEU A 868 10.07 -29.47 -26.44
CA LEU A 868 9.31 -28.28 -26.05
C LEU A 868 8.13 -28.03 -26.98
N GLN A 869 8.28 -28.26 -28.28
CA GLN A 869 7.16 -28.14 -29.22
C GLN A 869 6.06 -29.16 -28.91
N SER A 870 6.42 -30.42 -28.66
CA SER A 870 5.50 -31.48 -28.24
C SER A 870 4.82 -31.13 -26.91
N TYR A 871 5.58 -30.63 -25.93
CA TYR A 871 5.01 -30.13 -24.68
C TYR A 871 3.96 -29.03 -24.92
N ALA A 872 4.28 -28.05 -25.77
CA ALA A 872 3.39 -26.94 -26.11
C ALA A 872 2.11 -27.38 -26.86
N VAL A 873 2.17 -28.45 -27.66
CA VAL A 873 0.98 -29.06 -28.30
C VAL A 873 0.03 -29.62 -27.24
N HIS A 874 0.57 -30.25 -26.20
CA HIS A 874 -0.23 -30.86 -25.12
C HIS A 874 -0.62 -29.88 -23.99
N HIS A 875 0.03 -28.71 -23.93
CA HIS A 875 -0.23 -27.66 -22.94
C HIS A 875 -0.55 -26.33 -23.65
N PRO A 876 -1.83 -26.05 -23.94
CA PRO A 876 -2.24 -24.85 -24.65
C PRO A 876 -1.91 -23.54 -23.91
N GLU A 877 -1.82 -23.57 -22.57
CA GLU A 877 -1.45 -22.38 -21.80
C GLU A 877 0.03 -22.01 -21.96
N PHE A 878 0.94 -22.96 -22.17
CA PHE A 878 2.39 -22.69 -22.27
C PHE A 878 2.72 -21.79 -23.49
N PRO A 879 3.61 -20.79 -23.38
CA PRO A 879 4.37 -20.33 -22.21
C PRO A 879 3.67 -19.19 -21.42
N ASN A 880 2.34 -19.10 -21.49
CA ASN A 880 1.51 -18.06 -20.88
C ASN A 880 0.68 -18.56 -19.68
N ASP A 881 1.20 -19.52 -18.91
CA ASP A 881 0.56 -19.99 -17.68
C ASP A 881 0.35 -18.84 -16.70
N SER A 882 -0.85 -18.69 -16.13
CA SER A 882 -1.22 -17.50 -15.35
C SER A 882 -0.25 -17.23 -14.18
N THR A 883 0.08 -15.97 -13.95
CA THR A 883 0.87 -15.53 -12.77
C THR A 883 0.20 -15.85 -11.42
N GLY A 884 -1.09 -16.20 -11.41
CA GLY A 884 -1.78 -16.71 -10.22
C GLY A 884 -1.48 -18.18 -9.91
N ASP A 885 -0.88 -18.93 -10.85
CA ASP A 885 -0.40 -20.28 -10.60
C ASP A 885 1.03 -20.24 -10.07
N GLN A 886 1.18 -20.67 -8.83
CA GLN A 886 2.45 -20.74 -8.11
C GLN A 886 2.76 -22.18 -7.69
N TRP A 887 2.05 -23.19 -8.24
CA TRP A 887 2.18 -24.61 -7.95
C TRP A 887 2.69 -25.36 -9.18
N PHE A 888 3.88 -24.96 -9.65
CA PHE A 888 4.52 -25.60 -10.78
C PHE A 888 4.93 -27.02 -10.41
N ASP A 889 4.43 -27.99 -11.17
CA ASP A 889 4.90 -29.36 -11.11
C ASP A 889 6.26 -29.51 -11.81
N HIS A 890 6.78 -30.74 -11.79
CA HIS A 890 8.08 -31.04 -12.39
C HIS A 890 8.14 -30.73 -13.89
N GLY A 891 7.06 -31.03 -14.63
CA GLY A 891 7.00 -30.84 -16.07
C GLY A 891 6.95 -29.35 -16.43
N GLU A 892 6.11 -28.60 -15.72
CA GLU A 892 6.00 -27.14 -15.87
C GLU A 892 7.35 -26.46 -15.60
N PHE A 893 7.98 -26.76 -14.45
CA PHE A 893 9.28 -26.17 -14.10
C PHE A 893 10.37 -26.52 -15.12
N ALA A 894 10.44 -27.77 -15.56
CA ALA A 894 11.43 -28.21 -16.54
C ALA A 894 11.23 -27.54 -17.91
N ALA A 895 9.99 -27.46 -18.39
CA ALA A 895 9.67 -26.84 -19.68
C ALA A 895 10.00 -25.34 -19.70
N TYR A 896 9.66 -24.59 -18.65
CA TYR A 896 9.98 -23.16 -18.58
C TYR A 896 11.46 -22.87 -18.38
N THR A 897 12.17 -23.71 -17.60
CA THR A 897 13.62 -23.58 -17.46
C THR A 897 14.31 -23.86 -18.79
N GLU A 898 13.88 -24.89 -19.52
CA GLU A 898 14.41 -25.21 -20.84
C GLU A 898 14.09 -24.13 -21.87
N LEU A 899 12.88 -23.59 -21.87
CA LEU A 899 12.54 -22.41 -22.68
C LEU A 899 13.51 -21.27 -22.42
N GLY A 900 13.81 -20.99 -21.14
CA GLY A 900 14.81 -20.00 -20.76
C GLY A 900 16.20 -20.29 -21.33
N ARG A 901 16.66 -21.55 -21.31
CA ARG A 901 17.96 -21.91 -21.91
C ARG A 901 17.99 -21.62 -23.41
N GLN A 902 16.92 -21.99 -24.11
CA GLN A 902 16.77 -21.76 -25.55
C GLN A 902 16.70 -20.27 -25.90
N LEU A 903 16.05 -19.46 -25.06
CA LEU A 903 16.06 -18.00 -25.18
C LEU A 903 17.48 -17.42 -25.06
N GLY A 904 18.25 -17.88 -24.06
CA GLY A 904 19.64 -17.46 -23.90
C GLY A 904 20.51 -17.84 -25.10
N ALA A 905 20.30 -19.03 -25.66
CA ALA A 905 21.01 -19.48 -26.87
C ALA A 905 20.64 -18.62 -28.09
N ALA A 906 19.35 -18.30 -28.25
CA ALA A 906 18.87 -17.41 -29.30
C ALA A 906 19.46 -16.00 -29.18
N VAL A 907 19.57 -15.46 -27.97
CA VAL A 907 20.24 -14.18 -27.71
C VAL A 907 21.70 -14.22 -28.16
N ARG A 908 22.46 -15.24 -27.77
CA ARG A 908 23.87 -15.40 -28.20
C ARG A 908 24.02 -15.49 -29.71
N ALA A 909 23.11 -16.21 -30.38
CA ALA A 909 23.13 -16.32 -31.83
C ALA A 909 22.90 -14.95 -32.51
N HIS A 910 22.05 -14.08 -31.94
CA HIS A 910 21.81 -12.73 -32.45
C HIS A 910 22.92 -11.74 -32.14
N THR A 911 23.65 -11.91 -31.02
CA THR A 911 24.70 -10.98 -30.59
C THR A 911 26.12 -11.39 -31.00
N SER A 912 26.31 -12.58 -31.56
CA SER A 912 27.62 -13.03 -32.05
C SER A 912 27.98 -12.30 -33.35
N PRO A 913 29.23 -11.83 -33.53
CA PRO A 913 29.66 -11.27 -34.80
C PRO A 913 29.56 -12.35 -35.89
N VAL A 914 28.79 -12.08 -36.94
CA VAL A 914 28.73 -12.94 -38.12
C VAL A 914 30.14 -13.04 -38.70
N PRO A 915 30.73 -14.24 -38.88
CA PRO A 915 32.01 -14.37 -39.56
C PRO A 915 31.88 -13.79 -40.97
N PRO A 916 32.83 -12.97 -41.46
CA PRO A 916 32.80 -12.54 -42.84
C PRO A 916 32.94 -13.78 -43.74
N GLY A 917 31.84 -14.23 -44.35
CA GLY A 917 31.88 -15.32 -45.34
C GLY A 917 30.74 -16.35 -45.36
N VAL A 918 29.68 -16.25 -44.56
CA VAL A 918 28.55 -17.21 -44.66
C VAL A 918 27.31 -16.53 -45.25
N CYS A 919 26.98 -16.92 -46.48
CA CYS A 919 25.90 -16.41 -47.33
C CYS A 919 24.58 -16.09 -46.61
N SER A 920 24.13 -14.85 -46.76
CA SER A 920 22.72 -14.48 -46.75
C SER A 920 21.96 -15.25 -47.82
N ARG A 921 20.82 -15.87 -47.46
CA ARG A 921 19.84 -16.36 -48.44
C ARG A 921 19.44 -15.21 -49.40
N PRO A 922 19.18 -15.50 -50.69
CA PRO A 922 18.81 -14.45 -51.64
C PRO A 922 17.47 -13.83 -51.26
N ARG A 923 17.40 -12.50 -51.19
CA ARG A 923 16.13 -11.78 -51.32
C ARG A 923 15.53 -12.10 -52.69
N PRO A 924 14.22 -12.39 -52.82
CA PRO A 924 13.59 -12.36 -54.12
C PRO A 924 13.48 -10.89 -54.55
N ASP A 925 14.22 -10.53 -55.62
CA ASP A 925 14.09 -9.23 -56.27
C ASP A 925 12.67 -9.09 -56.85
N GLY A 926 11.86 -8.29 -56.18
CA GLY A 926 10.59 -7.78 -56.71
C GLY A 926 10.85 -6.62 -57.64
N THR A 927 11.18 -6.89 -58.90
CA THR A 927 11.07 -5.89 -59.98
C THR A 927 9.58 -5.68 -60.29
N THR A 928 8.96 -4.73 -59.60
CA THR A 928 7.67 -4.16 -60.02
C THR A 928 7.85 -3.38 -61.31
N THR A 929 7.65 -4.05 -62.46
CA THR A 929 7.31 -3.39 -63.71
C THR A 929 5.88 -2.86 -63.60
N VAL A 930 5.73 -1.54 -63.64
CA VAL A 930 4.45 -0.84 -63.75
C VAL A 930 3.83 -1.14 -65.12
N PRO A 931 2.62 -1.71 -65.22
CA PRO A 931 1.91 -1.81 -66.49
C PRO A 931 1.27 -0.46 -66.82
N SER A 932 1.53 0.01 -68.04
CA SER A 932 0.91 1.15 -68.68
C SER A 932 -0.62 1.00 -68.75
N ALA A 933 -1.33 2.08 -68.44
CA ALA A 933 -2.77 2.23 -68.64
C ALA A 933 -3.11 2.39 -70.13
N ALA A 934 -3.02 1.31 -70.90
CA ALA A 934 -3.59 1.21 -72.23
C ALA A 934 -3.71 -0.26 -72.61
N GLU A 935 -4.81 -0.89 -72.21
CA GLU A 935 -5.58 -1.85 -73.02
C GLU A 935 -6.76 -2.34 -72.17
N ARG A 936 -7.94 -1.78 -72.47
CA ARG A 936 -9.23 -2.32 -72.04
C ARG A 936 -9.54 -3.50 -72.96
N ASN A 937 -9.96 -4.61 -72.39
CA ASN A 937 -11.22 -5.29 -72.73
C ASN A 937 -11.56 -6.31 -71.64
#